data_AF-A0A2N9EE68-F1
#
_entry.id   AF-A0A2N9EE68-F1
#
_cell.length_a   1.000
_cell.length_b   1.000
_cell.length_c   1.000
_cell.angle_alpha   90.00
_cell.angle_beta   90.00
_cell.angle_gamma   90.00
#
_symmetry.space_group_name_H-M   'P 1'
#
loop_
_entity.id
_entity.type
_entity.pdbx_description
1 polymer ?
#
loop_
_entity_poly.entity_id
_entity_poly.type
_entity_poly.pdbx_seq_one_letter_code
_entity_poly.pdbx_strand_id
1 'polypeptide(L)'
;MSTHETIGSSNPSSSSTPIRSSESPLMVDEDNGTPCSSPLPMDAQIDGQTENEDVEGMGKLKSSMWNHFKKRKIDGVFKAVCNYCSRHLGRDSKNGTRHLHNHYKRCPRRTIKDIRQQILVQEQNKKNSTASLSPYHFDQDVSRKELANMIILHEYPLSIVEHIGFRSYSASLQPMFKMVTRNTIKRDILSIYDFEKDKSMQQIDKNRSRISITTDMWTSQNKKRGFMVVTAHFIDDLWRLQSRVMRFIYVPSPHTKEVLSDVLLDVLLEWNIDRKLCTVTMDNCSTNDAVINIIIDKLQRSSLVMRGSMLHMRCAAHVLNLIVHDGLSVIGPCIEKVRDSVGFWTASTKRRQRFEETRQQLHIECTKELALDCKTRWNSTYLMLSIAIEYQDVFFRLKQRESAYNCMPSEEDWEIASDICQRLSLFYKVTEVFLGTSYLTTNLFFPKVCEIKIALNLWFTSTNDVIKSMTFRMLEKFDSYWNVIHEIMAVATILDPRYKIELLEYYFPIIYGDQADDEIQRIRDICYEMLRDYNSGRMGKEANRGTCASEDVVAIDDSLVNFDNFVSQKKKGTSSTKEEDMDIQNILDDYDDEDESGGAVWERGGISCPDHRGGAGSGIGSTCAGRVRVTHDPVPIRPVAIPRVIATLSQRVKSGHSVEMIEALAAKRAVRFDMEVGPGDIELEGDFEIIIKALTSNEVPHNAYGIVLEYTKALLLLFQHYSVSHTRRSGNAVAHALARRALQIHSYLVWMVEVPPDILHVLSNDSRVFSLL
;
A
#
# COMPACT_ATOMS: atom_id res chain seq x y z
N MET A 1 -46.76 -20.62 -23.65
CA MET A 1 -46.62 -21.15 -25.01
C MET A 1 -45.37 -20.51 -25.59
N SER A 2 -44.18 -20.94 -25.16
CA SER A 2 -43.34 -21.98 -25.75
C SER A 2 -43.19 -21.84 -27.27
N THR A 3 -42.01 -21.37 -27.69
CA THR A 3 -41.24 -21.93 -28.81
C THR A 3 -39.77 -21.58 -28.62
N HIS A 4 -39.01 -22.61 -28.25
CA HIS A 4 -37.56 -22.70 -28.36
C HIS A 4 -37.17 -22.84 -29.84
N GLU A 5 -36.09 -22.16 -30.27
CA GLU A 5 -35.32 -22.60 -31.43
C GLU A 5 -33.84 -22.72 -31.08
N THR A 6 -33.34 -23.92 -31.34
CA THR A 6 -31.99 -24.43 -31.09
C THR A 6 -31.29 -24.48 -32.44
N ILE A 7 -30.09 -23.89 -32.56
CA ILE A 7 -29.23 -24.12 -33.73
C ILE A 7 -27.89 -24.67 -33.22
N GLY A 8 -27.67 -25.95 -33.52
CA GLY A 8 -26.39 -26.62 -33.36
C GLY A 8 -25.52 -26.42 -34.61
N SER A 9 -24.21 -26.41 -34.39
CA SER A 9 -23.21 -26.59 -35.45
C SER A 9 -22.20 -27.64 -35.00
N SER A 10 -22.20 -28.72 -35.76
CA SER A 10 -21.36 -29.91 -35.72
C SER A 10 -19.94 -29.64 -36.21
N ASN A 11 -18.95 -30.33 -35.63
CA ASN A 11 -17.69 -30.63 -36.31
C ASN A 11 -17.17 -32.02 -35.91
N PRO A 12 -16.41 -32.69 -36.81
CA PRO A 12 -16.36 -34.14 -36.86
C PRO A 12 -15.22 -34.77 -36.08
N SER A 13 -15.46 -36.01 -35.70
CA SER A 13 -14.55 -37.01 -35.14
C SER A 13 -13.34 -37.28 -36.02
N SER A 14 -12.16 -37.40 -35.40
CA SER A 14 -11.16 -38.39 -35.80
C SER A 14 -10.66 -39.14 -34.56
N SER A 15 -10.61 -40.45 -34.73
CA SER A 15 -10.44 -41.53 -33.78
C SER A 15 -9.00 -41.75 -33.32
N SER A 16 -8.83 -42.03 -32.03
CA SER A 16 -7.96 -43.13 -31.57
C SER A 16 -8.39 -43.59 -30.17
N THR A 17 -8.95 -44.79 -30.12
CA THR A 17 -9.44 -45.51 -28.94
C THR A 17 -8.32 -46.40 -28.33
N PRO A 18 -8.50 -47.04 -27.16
CA PRO A 18 -7.56 -46.95 -26.05
C PRO A 18 -6.98 -48.31 -25.65
N ILE A 19 -6.01 -48.32 -24.73
CA ILE A 19 -5.64 -49.53 -23.97
C ILE A 19 -6.12 -49.36 -22.54
N ARG A 20 -6.89 -50.37 -22.11
CA ARG A 20 -7.65 -50.50 -20.87
C ARG A 20 -7.00 -51.60 -20.02
N SER A 21 -6.90 -51.37 -18.72
CA SER A 21 -6.96 -52.40 -17.66
C SER A 21 -7.38 -51.67 -16.37
N SER A 22 -8.66 -51.69 -15.96
CA SER A 22 -9.29 -52.70 -15.08
C SER A 22 -8.47 -52.87 -13.78
N GLU A 23 -8.98 -52.69 -12.56
CA GLU A 23 -10.25 -53.13 -11.99
C GLU A 23 -10.69 -52.24 -10.80
N SER A 24 -11.97 -52.35 -10.42
CA SER A 24 -12.56 -51.84 -9.17
C SER A 24 -13.20 -53.04 -8.42
N PRO A 25 -13.98 -52.82 -7.35
CA PRO A 25 -13.64 -52.90 -5.93
C PRO A 25 -14.22 -54.16 -5.23
N LEU A 26 -13.76 -54.48 -4.01
CA LEU A 26 -14.46 -55.45 -3.15
C LEU A 26 -14.54 -54.97 -1.70
N MET A 27 -15.77 -54.86 -1.21
CA MET A 27 -16.16 -54.93 0.21
C MET A 27 -16.64 -56.35 0.50
N VAL A 28 -16.34 -56.91 1.68
CA VAL A 28 -17.22 -57.79 2.49
C VAL A 28 -16.84 -57.65 3.97
N ASP A 29 -17.88 -57.73 4.80
CA ASP A 29 -18.12 -57.36 6.21
C ASP A 29 -17.58 -58.28 7.34
N GLU A 30 -17.63 -57.71 8.56
CA GLU A 30 -17.96 -58.27 9.92
C GLU A 30 -17.17 -59.51 10.45
N ASP A 31 -16.82 -59.69 11.73
CA ASP A 31 -17.43 -59.27 13.00
C ASP A 31 -16.48 -59.49 14.22
N ASN A 32 -16.87 -58.91 15.37
CA ASN A 32 -16.65 -59.33 16.78
C ASN A 32 -15.36 -59.04 17.60
N GLY A 33 -15.57 -58.31 18.72
CA GLY A 33 -15.06 -58.70 20.05
C GLY A 33 -14.02 -57.81 20.77
N THR A 34 -14.48 -56.92 21.66
CA THR A 34 -13.69 -56.35 22.80
C THR A 34 -13.71 -57.33 24.00
N PRO A 35 -13.04 -57.10 25.18
CA PRO A 35 -11.89 -56.28 25.56
C PRO A 35 -10.84 -56.99 26.49
N CYS A 36 -9.76 -56.26 26.82
CA CYS A 36 -9.05 -56.24 28.12
C CYS A 36 -7.79 -57.11 28.35
N SER A 37 -6.90 -56.50 29.15
CA SER A 37 -5.90 -57.08 30.08
C SER A 37 -4.44 -57.18 29.61
N SER A 38 -3.62 -56.35 30.25
CA SER A 38 -2.16 -56.43 30.38
C SER A 38 -1.69 -57.77 30.95
N PRO A 39 -0.43 -58.16 30.68
CA PRO A 39 0.38 -58.83 31.71
C PRO A 39 1.73 -58.13 31.97
N LEU A 40 2.12 -58.17 33.25
CA LEU A 40 3.40 -57.73 33.82
C LEU A 40 4.49 -58.84 33.71
N PRO A 41 5.76 -58.60 34.12
CA PRO A 41 6.99 -59.10 33.49
C PRO A 41 7.65 -60.30 34.19
N MET A 42 8.75 -60.80 33.59
CA MET A 42 9.69 -61.77 34.16
C MET A 42 11.04 -61.11 34.52
N ASP A 43 11.51 -61.39 35.74
CA ASP A 43 12.72 -60.92 36.42
C ASP A 43 14.04 -61.55 35.95
N ALA A 44 15.16 -60.83 36.19
CA ALA A 44 16.40 -61.41 36.74
C ALA A 44 17.37 -60.34 37.35
N GLN A 45 17.38 -60.29 38.69
CA GLN A 45 18.50 -60.14 39.68
C GLN A 45 19.52 -58.98 39.55
N ILE A 46 19.63 -57.99 40.46
CA ILE A 46 19.89 -57.88 41.94
C ILE A 46 21.39 -57.80 42.30
N ASP A 47 21.80 -56.62 42.80
CA ASP A 47 22.53 -56.36 44.07
C ASP A 47 22.61 -54.83 44.25
N GLY A 48 22.35 -54.12 45.36
CA GLY A 48 21.95 -54.37 46.74
C GLY A 48 22.17 -53.06 47.55
N GLN A 49 21.21 -52.65 48.39
CA GLN A 49 21.24 -51.57 49.42
C GLN A 49 21.04 -50.10 48.92
N THR A 50 20.13 -49.24 49.41
CA THR A 50 19.26 -49.13 50.61
C THR A 50 17.93 -48.43 50.23
N GLU A 51 16.81 -48.86 50.82
CA GLU A 51 15.47 -48.30 50.58
C GLU A 51 15.35 -46.83 51.03
N ASN A 52 14.94 -45.97 50.10
CA ASN A 52 14.55 -44.58 50.36
C ASN A 52 13.09 -44.39 49.91
N GLU A 53 12.17 -44.18 50.85
CA GLU A 53 10.77 -43.88 50.53
C GLU A 53 10.61 -42.41 50.11
N ASP A 54 10.11 -42.20 48.88
CA ASP A 54 9.62 -40.92 48.40
C ASP A 54 8.15 -40.75 48.87
N VAL A 55 7.89 -39.73 49.68
CA VAL A 55 6.53 -39.47 50.20
C VAL A 55 5.77 -38.61 49.19
N GLU A 56 4.91 -39.25 48.38
CA GLU A 56 3.91 -38.56 47.55
C GLU A 56 2.62 -38.32 48.36
N GLY A 57 2.26 -37.04 48.52
CA GLY A 57 0.96 -36.63 49.07
C GLY A 57 1.05 -35.84 50.38
N MET A 58 1.13 -34.50 50.29
CA MET A 58 0.68 -33.58 51.35
C MET A 58 0.52 -32.16 50.79
N GLY A 59 -0.55 -31.47 51.19
CA GLY A 59 -1.07 -30.22 50.59
C GLY A 59 -0.10 -29.04 50.41
N LYS A 60 -0.54 -28.07 49.59
CA LYS A 60 0.23 -26.89 49.12
C LYS A 60 1.15 -26.30 50.19
N LEU A 61 2.45 -26.47 50.01
CA LEU A 61 3.48 -25.88 50.88
C LEU A 61 3.56 -24.37 50.60
N LYS A 62 3.53 -23.54 51.65
CA LYS A 62 3.41 -22.07 51.58
C LYS A 62 4.56 -21.30 50.89
N SER A 63 5.63 -21.96 50.43
CA SER A 63 6.81 -21.29 49.86
C SER A 63 7.14 -21.83 48.47
N SER A 64 7.30 -20.92 47.51
CA SER A 64 7.68 -21.20 46.11
C SER A 64 9.00 -21.97 45.97
N MET A 65 9.83 -21.97 47.01
CA MET A 65 11.10 -22.71 47.04
C MET A 65 10.91 -24.21 46.88
N TRP A 66 9.78 -24.79 47.27
CA TRP A 66 9.54 -26.24 47.16
C TRP A 66 9.42 -26.75 45.72
N ASN A 67 9.21 -25.88 44.73
CA ASN A 67 9.24 -26.26 43.31
C ASN A 67 10.63 -26.78 42.87
N HIS A 68 11.67 -26.49 43.65
CA HIS A 68 13.06 -26.79 43.35
C HIS A 68 13.66 -27.92 44.21
N PHE A 69 12.88 -28.50 45.14
CA PHE A 69 13.35 -29.54 46.06
C PHE A 69 12.31 -30.64 46.26
N LYS A 70 12.73 -31.91 46.22
CA LYS A 70 11.92 -33.08 46.58
C LYS A 70 12.09 -33.44 48.05
N LYS A 71 11.05 -33.99 48.68
CA LYS A 71 11.15 -34.49 50.07
C LYS A 71 11.44 -35.98 50.04
N ARG A 72 12.48 -36.39 50.75
CA ARG A 72 12.85 -37.80 50.90
C ARG A 72 13.11 -38.10 52.37
N LYS A 73 12.65 -39.26 52.84
CA LYS A 73 12.91 -39.73 54.20
C LYS A 73 14.16 -40.61 54.16
N ILE A 74 15.23 -40.16 54.82
CA ILE A 74 16.52 -40.85 54.84
C ILE A 74 16.90 -41.01 56.31
N ASP A 75 17.09 -42.25 56.77
CA ASP A 75 17.40 -42.61 58.16
C ASP A 75 16.39 -42.06 59.18
N GLY A 76 15.09 -42.15 58.88
CA GLY A 76 14.02 -41.71 59.78
C GLY A 76 13.81 -40.18 59.87
N VAL A 77 14.67 -39.38 59.24
CA VAL A 77 14.59 -37.91 59.24
C VAL A 77 14.19 -37.38 57.86
N PHE A 78 13.24 -36.45 57.81
CA PHE A 78 12.85 -35.79 56.56
C PHE A 78 13.96 -34.84 56.09
N LYS A 79 14.47 -35.06 54.88
CA LYS A 79 15.43 -34.17 54.22
C LYS A 79 14.83 -33.58 52.94
N ALA A 80 15.21 -32.34 52.65
CA ALA A 80 14.90 -31.68 51.38
C ALA A 80 16.05 -31.94 50.40
N VAL A 81 15.75 -32.59 49.29
CA VAL A 81 16.72 -32.98 48.26
C VAL A 81 16.63 -31.97 47.12
N CYS A 82 17.75 -31.31 46.80
CA CYS A 82 17.80 -30.35 45.70
C CYS A 82 17.61 -31.05 44.35
N ASN A 83 16.69 -30.59 43.50
CA ASN A 83 16.41 -31.20 42.20
C ASN A 83 17.56 -31.05 41.18
N TYR A 84 18.55 -30.20 41.47
CA TYR A 84 19.64 -29.87 40.54
C TYR A 84 20.97 -30.55 40.89
N CYS A 85 21.30 -30.62 42.19
CA CYS A 85 22.56 -31.23 42.64
C CYS A 85 22.39 -32.48 43.49
N SER A 86 21.14 -32.87 43.77
CA SER A 86 20.78 -34.00 44.64
C SER A 86 21.35 -33.90 46.06
N ARG A 87 21.78 -32.71 46.50
CA ARG A 87 22.30 -32.49 47.86
C ARG A 87 21.15 -32.54 48.86
N HIS A 88 21.34 -33.33 49.91
CA HIS A 88 20.41 -33.48 51.02
C HIS A 88 20.58 -32.33 52.02
N LEU A 89 19.50 -31.61 52.29
CA LEU A 89 19.44 -30.52 53.28
C LEU A 89 18.50 -30.92 54.42
N GLY A 90 18.93 -30.65 55.65
CA GLY A 90 18.15 -30.97 56.84
C GLY A 90 16.87 -30.14 56.91
N ARG A 91 15.75 -30.78 57.24
CA ARG A 91 14.48 -30.11 57.53
C ARG A 91 14.11 -30.34 58.99
N ASP A 92 14.66 -29.53 59.88
CA ASP A 92 14.03 -29.37 61.19
C ASP A 92 12.77 -28.53 61.03
N SER A 93 11.66 -28.97 61.64
CA SER A 93 10.37 -28.25 61.63
C SER A 93 10.44 -26.85 62.25
N LYS A 94 11.55 -26.53 62.92
CA LYS A 94 11.87 -25.23 63.53
C LYS A 94 12.67 -24.28 62.62
N ASN A 95 13.17 -24.75 61.46
CA ASN A 95 14.01 -23.96 60.56
C ASN A 95 13.21 -23.43 59.36
N GLY A 96 13.16 -22.10 59.19
CA GLY A 96 12.55 -21.46 58.02
C GLY A 96 13.24 -21.80 56.68
N THR A 97 12.64 -21.43 55.54
CA THR A 97 13.10 -21.79 54.17
C THR A 97 14.39 -21.07 53.71
N ARG A 98 15.02 -20.26 54.57
CA ARG A 98 16.22 -19.47 54.26
C ARG A 98 17.43 -20.31 53.87
N HIS A 99 17.59 -21.50 54.47
CA HIS A 99 18.67 -22.42 54.12
C HIS A 99 18.49 -23.05 52.73
N LEU A 100 17.24 -23.37 52.36
CA LEU A 100 16.88 -23.82 51.00
C LEU A 100 17.11 -22.70 49.98
N HIS A 101 16.75 -21.46 50.33
CA HIS A 101 16.96 -20.30 49.48
C HIS A 101 18.45 -19.97 49.27
N ASN A 102 19.26 -20.05 50.33
CA ASN A 102 20.70 -19.88 50.25
C ASN A 102 21.37 -20.97 49.41
N HIS A 103 20.92 -22.22 49.56
CA HIS A 103 21.39 -23.32 48.71
C HIS A 103 20.98 -23.11 47.24
N TYR A 104 19.72 -22.75 46.98
CA TYR A 104 19.23 -22.47 45.63
C TYR A 104 20.03 -21.38 44.92
N LYS A 105 20.44 -20.33 45.65
CA LYS A 105 21.29 -19.25 45.10
C LYS A 105 22.74 -19.69 44.83
N ARG A 106 23.27 -20.66 45.57
CA ARG A 106 24.67 -21.11 45.48
C ARG A 106 24.86 -22.49 44.86
N CYS A 107 23.81 -23.12 44.33
CA CYS A 107 23.85 -24.48 43.82
C CYS A 107 24.69 -24.59 42.53
N PRO A 108 25.83 -25.30 42.52
CA PRO A 108 26.75 -25.32 41.36
C PRO A 108 26.13 -25.94 40.10
N ARG A 109 25.28 -26.97 40.27
CA ARG A 109 24.57 -27.66 39.16
C ARG A 109 23.26 -26.99 38.74
N ARG A 110 22.89 -25.86 39.36
CA ARG A 110 21.80 -25.00 38.87
C ARG A 110 22.29 -24.07 37.76
N THR A 111 23.50 -23.53 37.93
CA THR A 111 24.17 -22.66 36.95
C THR A 111 24.74 -23.47 35.80
N ILE A 112 25.13 -24.72 36.04
CA ILE A 112 25.64 -25.63 35.02
C ILE A 112 24.59 -26.74 34.82
N LYS A 113 23.59 -26.45 33.98
CA LYS A 113 22.81 -27.49 33.31
C LYS A 113 23.42 -27.68 31.93
N ASP A 114 24.02 -28.84 31.72
CA ASP A 114 24.40 -29.43 30.44
C ASP A 114 24.98 -28.48 29.38
N ILE A 115 26.30 -28.53 29.19
CA ILE A 115 27.08 -27.71 28.24
C ILE A 115 26.59 -27.89 26.77
N ARG A 116 25.73 -28.88 26.50
CA ARG A 116 25.26 -29.20 25.14
C ARG A 116 24.06 -28.38 24.64
N GLN A 117 23.48 -27.45 25.40
CA GLN A 117 22.31 -26.67 24.93
C GLN A 117 22.29 -25.16 25.22
N GLN A 118 23.33 -24.56 25.79
CA GLN A 118 23.38 -23.10 25.96
C GLN A 118 24.17 -22.45 24.84
N ILE A 119 23.51 -22.13 23.73
CA ILE A 119 24.00 -21.08 22.84
C ILE A 119 23.65 -19.75 23.53
N LEU A 120 24.66 -18.95 23.87
CA LEU A 120 24.43 -17.57 24.30
C LEU A 120 24.00 -16.77 23.08
N VAL A 121 22.80 -16.21 23.11
CA VAL A 121 22.31 -15.32 22.05
C VAL A 121 22.37 -13.90 22.58
N GLN A 122 22.87 -12.99 21.75
CA GLN A 122 22.98 -11.58 22.08
C GLN A 122 21.61 -10.93 21.84
N GLU A 123 20.85 -10.69 22.90
CA GLU A 123 19.60 -9.93 22.79
C GLU A 123 19.91 -8.44 22.77
N GLN A 124 19.58 -7.78 21.66
CA GLN A 124 19.59 -6.32 21.57
C GLN A 124 18.29 -5.77 22.16
N ASN A 125 18.40 -5.06 23.27
CA ASN A 125 17.27 -4.40 23.89
C ASN A 125 16.97 -3.10 23.11
N LYS A 126 15.84 -3.02 22.38
CA LYS A 126 15.46 -1.87 21.53
C LYS A 126 15.33 -0.52 22.25
N LYS A 127 15.52 -0.46 23.57
CA LYS A 127 15.43 0.78 24.37
C LYS A 127 16.74 1.20 25.06
N ASN A 128 17.76 0.36 25.12
CA ASN A 128 19.06 0.68 25.70
C ASN A 128 20.13 -0.16 25.02
N SER A 129 21.17 0.48 24.49
CA SER A 129 22.27 -0.12 23.71
C SER A 129 23.22 -1.01 24.53
N THR A 130 22.72 -1.76 25.51
CA THR A 130 23.47 -2.74 26.28
C THR A 130 23.07 -4.16 25.85
N ALA A 131 24.04 -4.87 25.28
CA ALA A 131 23.88 -6.27 24.90
C ALA A 131 23.82 -7.15 26.14
N SER A 132 22.70 -7.86 26.33
CA SER A 132 22.53 -8.87 27.36
C SER A 132 22.76 -10.25 26.75
N LEU A 133 23.64 -11.05 27.36
CA LEU A 133 23.81 -12.46 27.00
C LEU A 133 22.81 -13.28 27.81
N SER A 134 21.77 -13.79 27.15
CA SER A 134 20.80 -14.71 27.75
C SER A 134 20.97 -16.13 27.19
N PRO A 135 20.74 -17.18 28.01
CA PRO A 135 20.78 -18.55 27.52
C PRO A 135 19.60 -18.81 26.58
N TYR A 136 19.88 -19.20 25.33
CA TYR A 136 18.84 -19.57 24.37
C TYR A 136 18.14 -20.86 24.82
N HIS A 137 16.82 -20.79 24.94
CA HIS A 137 15.96 -21.96 25.17
C HIS A 137 15.02 -22.11 23.98
N PHE A 138 15.10 -23.25 23.30
CA PHE A 138 14.20 -23.55 22.20
C PHE A 138 12.76 -23.67 22.69
N ASP A 139 11.87 -22.89 22.08
CA ASP A 139 10.43 -22.94 22.29
C ASP A 139 9.75 -23.38 20.98
N GLN A 140 9.13 -24.57 21.01
CA GLN A 140 8.48 -25.14 19.84
C GLN A 140 7.27 -24.30 19.40
N ASP A 141 6.52 -23.70 20.31
CA ASP A 141 5.30 -22.95 19.97
C ASP A 141 5.65 -21.64 19.25
N VAL A 142 6.77 -21.01 19.64
CA VAL A 142 7.31 -19.85 18.92
C VAL A 142 7.69 -20.23 17.49
N SER A 143 8.50 -21.27 17.30
CA SER A 143 8.88 -21.71 15.94
C SER A 143 7.69 -22.16 15.11
N ARG A 144 6.67 -22.76 15.73
CA ARG A 144 5.43 -23.17 15.05
C ARG A 144 4.60 -21.97 14.61
N LYS A 145 4.50 -20.93 15.43
CA LYS A 145 3.87 -19.67 15.06
C LYS A 145 4.61 -19.00 13.90
N GLU A 146 5.94 -18.97 13.95
CA GLU A 146 6.75 -18.42 12.85
C GLU A 146 6.61 -19.24 11.55
N LEU A 147 6.48 -20.56 11.64
CA LEU A 147 6.17 -21.39 10.47
C LEU A 147 4.81 -21.04 9.87
N ALA A 148 3.79 -20.81 10.71
CA ALA A 148 2.48 -20.36 10.23
C ALA A 148 2.56 -18.97 9.58
N ASN A 149 3.27 -18.03 10.20
CA ASN A 149 3.52 -16.69 9.63
C ASN A 149 4.23 -16.78 8.28
N MET A 150 5.26 -17.62 8.15
CA MET A 150 5.99 -17.83 6.90
C MET A 150 5.06 -18.36 5.79
N ILE A 151 4.17 -19.30 6.13
CA ILE A 151 3.19 -19.84 5.19
C ILE A 151 2.19 -18.76 4.74
N ILE A 152 1.74 -17.90 5.66
CA ILE A 152 0.85 -16.79 5.36
C ILE A 152 1.56 -15.76 4.46
N LEU A 153 2.75 -15.31 4.88
CA LEU A 153 3.51 -14.24 4.23
C LEU A 153 3.94 -14.58 2.80
N HIS A 154 4.30 -15.84 2.56
CA HIS A 154 4.79 -16.31 1.26
C HIS A 154 3.78 -17.17 0.50
N GLU A 155 2.54 -17.25 0.99
CA GLU A 155 1.43 -17.98 0.37
C GLU A 155 1.78 -19.45 0.07
N TYR A 156 2.59 -20.08 0.93
CA TYR A 156 3.00 -21.46 0.71
C TYR A 156 1.80 -22.43 0.81
N PRO A 157 1.81 -23.52 0.03
CA PRO A 157 0.79 -24.55 0.19
C PRO A 157 0.91 -25.15 1.59
N LEU A 158 -0.22 -25.36 2.27
CA LEU A 158 -0.25 -25.96 3.61
C LEU A 158 0.42 -27.34 3.68
N SER A 159 0.58 -28.02 2.52
CA SER A 159 1.29 -29.29 2.41
C SER A 159 2.80 -29.18 2.61
N ILE A 160 3.39 -27.98 2.62
CA ILE A 160 4.84 -27.81 2.79
C ILE A 160 5.38 -28.50 4.05
N VAL A 161 4.59 -28.52 5.12
CA VAL A 161 4.92 -29.19 6.41
C VAL A 161 5.00 -30.72 6.29
N GLU A 162 4.52 -31.28 5.19
CA GLU A 162 4.54 -32.72 4.86
C GLU A 162 5.61 -33.06 3.82
N HIS A 163 6.22 -32.07 3.17
CA HIS A 163 7.26 -32.31 2.17
C HIS A 163 8.53 -32.87 2.84
N ILE A 164 9.02 -33.99 2.31
CA ILE A 164 10.16 -34.74 2.88
C ILE A 164 11.41 -33.85 2.96
N GLY A 165 11.71 -33.09 1.90
CA GLY A 165 12.85 -32.17 1.87
C GLY A 165 12.76 -31.07 2.94
N PHE A 166 11.58 -30.47 3.11
CA PHE A 166 11.35 -29.45 4.13
C PHE A 166 11.51 -30.01 5.55
N ARG A 167 10.99 -31.23 5.80
CA ARG A 167 11.18 -31.93 7.08
C ARG A 167 12.64 -32.20 7.39
N SER A 168 13.39 -32.69 6.41
CA SER A 168 14.82 -32.94 6.57
C SER A 168 15.59 -31.65 6.85
N TYR A 169 15.26 -30.57 6.14
CA TYR A 169 15.84 -29.25 6.35
C TYR A 169 15.57 -28.74 7.78
N SER A 170 14.31 -28.72 8.23
CA SER A 170 13.97 -28.25 9.57
C SER A 170 14.60 -29.10 10.68
N ALA A 171 14.65 -30.43 10.50
CA ALA A 171 15.30 -31.33 11.45
C ALA A 171 16.81 -31.10 11.55
N SER A 172 17.46 -30.70 10.44
CA SER A 172 18.89 -30.35 10.43
C SER A 172 19.20 -29.04 11.15
N LEU A 173 18.27 -28.07 11.09
CA LEU A 173 18.39 -26.79 11.78
C LEU A 173 18.13 -26.91 13.28
N GLN A 174 17.05 -27.60 13.65
CA GLN A 174 16.64 -27.78 15.04
C GLN A 174 16.01 -29.17 15.23
N PRO A 175 16.78 -30.17 15.68
CA PRO A 175 16.31 -31.54 15.86
C PRO A 175 15.15 -31.68 16.87
N MET A 176 15.02 -30.75 17.82
CA MET A 176 13.95 -30.76 18.81
C MET A 176 12.61 -30.24 18.27
N PHE A 177 12.59 -29.58 17.11
CA PHE A 177 11.35 -29.08 16.51
C PHE A 177 10.56 -30.24 15.90
N LYS A 178 9.44 -30.60 16.55
CA LYS A 178 8.53 -31.61 16.03
C LYS A 178 7.65 -30.98 14.95
N MET A 179 7.85 -31.42 13.71
CA MET A 179 7.05 -30.97 12.58
C MET A 179 5.56 -31.27 12.77
N VAL A 180 4.71 -30.35 12.35
CA VAL A 180 3.25 -30.46 12.46
C VAL A 180 2.64 -31.07 11.20
N THR A 181 1.37 -31.47 11.30
CA THR A 181 0.57 -31.91 10.16
C THR A 181 -0.12 -30.73 9.49
N ARG A 182 -0.61 -30.92 8.26
CA ARG A 182 -1.41 -29.92 7.54
C ARG A 182 -2.64 -29.45 8.32
N ASN A 183 -3.32 -30.35 9.03
CA ASN A 183 -4.50 -30.00 9.84
C ASN A 183 -4.12 -29.13 11.04
N THR A 184 -2.97 -29.39 11.64
CA THR A 184 -2.47 -28.63 12.78
C THR A 184 -2.04 -27.23 12.37
N ILE A 185 -1.26 -27.09 11.29
CA ILE A 185 -0.85 -25.77 10.80
C ILE A 185 -2.05 -24.94 10.30
N LYS A 186 -3.05 -25.59 9.69
CA LYS A 186 -4.32 -24.94 9.33
C LYS A 186 -5.02 -24.34 10.56
N ARG A 187 -5.07 -25.08 11.66
CA ARG A 187 -5.68 -24.59 12.92
C ARG A 187 -4.91 -23.40 13.47
N ASP A 188 -3.59 -23.42 13.38
CA ASP A 188 -2.74 -22.31 13.86
C ASP A 188 -2.96 -21.05 13.04
N ILE A 189 -3.04 -21.18 11.72
CA ILE A 189 -3.36 -20.06 10.82
C ILE A 189 -4.75 -19.48 11.15
N LEU A 190 -5.75 -20.33 11.40
CA LEU A 190 -7.08 -19.87 11.81
C LEU A 190 -7.05 -19.16 13.17
N SER A 191 -6.28 -19.66 14.14
CA SER A 191 -6.11 -18.99 15.43
C SER A 191 -5.41 -17.63 15.30
N ILE A 192 -4.45 -17.49 14.37
CA ILE A 192 -3.82 -16.20 14.05
C ILE A 192 -4.86 -15.27 13.42
N TYR A 193 -5.68 -15.77 12.49
CA TYR A 193 -6.77 -15.01 11.89
C TYR A 193 -7.75 -14.49 12.94
N ASP A 194 -8.25 -15.35 13.83
CA ASP A 194 -9.20 -14.95 14.88
C ASP A 194 -8.60 -13.87 15.79
N PHE A 195 -7.33 -14.02 16.17
CA PHE A 195 -6.61 -13.03 16.97
C PHE A 195 -6.45 -11.68 16.26
N GLU A 196 -6.01 -11.68 15.00
CA GLU A 196 -5.83 -10.43 14.22
C GLU A 196 -7.18 -9.79 13.85
N LYS A 197 -8.24 -10.59 13.67
CA LYS A 197 -9.61 -10.11 13.47
C LYS A 197 -10.11 -9.38 14.72
N ASP A 198 -10.01 -9.98 15.89
CA ASP A 198 -10.44 -9.36 17.15
C ASP A 198 -9.69 -8.05 17.39
N LYS A 199 -8.38 -8.04 17.14
CA LYS A 199 -7.55 -6.84 17.23
C LYS A 199 -8.00 -5.76 16.25
N SER A 200 -8.29 -6.12 15.00
CA SER A 200 -8.77 -5.18 13.97
C SER A 200 -10.16 -4.62 14.32
N MET A 201 -11.07 -5.46 14.83
CA MET A 201 -12.39 -5.04 15.31
C MET A 201 -12.27 -4.04 16.46
N GLN A 202 -11.35 -4.26 17.41
CA GLN A 202 -11.09 -3.31 18.49
C GLN A 202 -10.54 -1.98 17.99
N GLN A 203 -9.71 -1.97 16.94
CA GLN A 203 -9.23 -0.74 16.33
C GLN A 203 -10.37 0.03 15.66
N ILE A 204 -11.23 -0.67 14.93
CA ILE A 204 -12.41 -0.09 14.26
C ILE A 204 -13.42 0.46 15.28
N ASP A 205 -13.62 -0.22 16.41
CA ASP A 205 -14.55 0.21 17.45
C ASP A 205 -14.06 1.48 18.17
N LYS A 206 -12.75 1.59 18.40
CA LYS A 206 -12.13 2.80 18.99
C LYS A 206 -12.07 3.98 18.02
N ASN A 207 -11.96 3.69 16.73
CA ASN A 207 -11.85 4.70 15.70
C ASN A 207 -13.09 5.61 15.67
N ARG A 208 -12.87 6.93 15.70
CA ARG A 208 -13.94 7.93 15.69
C ARG A 208 -14.42 8.27 14.29
N SER A 209 -13.61 8.01 13.27
CA SER A 209 -13.96 8.33 11.88
C SER A 209 -15.04 7.38 11.34
N ARG A 210 -15.70 7.83 10.27
CA ARG A 210 -16.64 7.01 9.52
C ARG A 210 -15.90 5.97 8.68
N ILE A 211 -16.60 4.89 8.35
CA ILE A 211 -16.03 3.75 7.63
C ILE A 211 -16.70 3.63 6.28
N SER A 212 -15.89 3.62 5.21
CA SER A 212 -16.35 3.36 3.85
C SER A 212 -16.07 1.91 3.49
N ILE A 213 -17.01 1.27 2.82
CA ILE A 213 -16.89 -0.13 2.39
C ILE A 213 -16.71 -0.19 0.89
N THR A 214 -15.79 -1.02 0.42
CA THR A 214 -15.76 -1.46 -0.98
C THR A 214 -16.09 -2.94 -1.02
N THR A 215 -17.00 -3.34 -1.91
CA THR A 215 -17.29 -4.75 -2.15
C THR A 215 -17.14 -5.09 -3.61
N ASP A 216 -16.43 -6.19 -3.87
CA ASP A 216 -16.24 -6.74 -5.21
C ASP A 216 -16.80 -8.15 -5.23
N MET A 217 -17.48 -8.49 -6.33
CA MET A 217 -18.04 -9.82 -6.54
C MET A 217 -17.65 -10.34 -7.91
N TRP A 218 -17.07 -11.54 -7.93
CA TRP A 218 -16.73 -12.20 -9.18
C TRP A 218 -17.08 -13.69 -9.15
N THR A 219 -17.25 -14.25 -10.34
CA THR A 219 -17.44 -15.68 -10.52
C THR A 219 -16.15 -16.33 -10.98
N SER A 220 -15.66 -17.31 -10.21
CA SER A 220 -14.43 -18.05 -10.55
C SER A 220 -14.60 -18.81 -11.87
N GLN A 221 -13.62 -18.71 -12.78
CA GLN A 221 -13.68 -19.37 -14.09
C GLN A 221 -13.68 -20.91 -13.97
N ASN A 222 -12.88 -21.46 -13.06
CA ASN A 222 -12.64 -22.91 -12.99
C ASN A 222 -13.82 -23.70 -12.41
N LYS A 223 -14.54 -23.13 -11.45
CA LYS A 223 -15.61 -23.83 -10.70
C LYS A 223 -16.97 -23.13 -10.77
N LYS A 224 -17.07 -22.01 -11.51
CA LYS A 224 -18.26 -21.15 -11.60
C LYS A 224 -18.87 -20.79 -10.22
N ARG A 225 -18.00 -20.53 -9.23
CA ARG A 225 -18.38 -20.14 -7.87
C ARG A 225 -18.31 -18.63 -7.70
N GLY A 226 -19.36 -18.02 -7.15
CA GLY A 226 -19.35 -16.61 -6.78
C GLY A 226 -18.60 -16.37 -5.49
N PHE A 227 -17.72 -15.38 -5.49
CA PHE A 227 -17.03 -14.89 -4.30
C PHE A 227 -17.30 -13.40 -4.14
N MET A 228 -17.52 -12.97 -2.90
CA MET A 228 -17.66 -11.58 -2.52
C MET A 228 -16.55 -11.23 -1.53
N VAL A 229 -15.88 -10.11 -1.75
CA VAL A 229 -14.91 -9.55 -0.81
C VAL A 229 -15.43 -8.24 -0.29
N VAL A 230 -15.38 -8.06 1.02
CA VAL A 230 -15.77 -6.84 1.70
C VAL A 230 -14.52 -6.26 2.36
N THR A 231 -14.20 -5.01 2.02
CA THR A 231 -13.04 -4.28 2.54
C THR A 231 -13.50 -2.98 3.17
N ALA A 232 -13.04 -2.71 4.39
CA ALA A 232 -13.24 -1.45 5.07
C ALA A 232 -12.08 -0.50 4.84
N HIS A 233 -12.42 0.77 4.64
CA HIS A 233 -11.50 1.88 4.51
C HIS A 233 -11.88 2.97 5.52
N PHE A 234 -10.91 3.43 6.29
CA PHE A 234 -11.12 4.47 7.30
C PHE A 234 -9.81 5.20 7.59
N ILE A 235 -9.92 6.38 8.20
CA ILE A 235 -8.78 7.17 8.67
C ILE A 235 -8.62 6.91 10.16
N ASP A 236 -7.44 6.52 10.61
CA ASP A 236 -7.18 6.30 12.04
C ASP A 236 -6.86 7.60 12.80
N ASP A 237 -6.68 7.51 14.12
CA ASP A 237 -6.38 8.67 14.98
C ASP A 237 -5.02 9.33 14.67
N LEU A 238 -4.15 8.66 13.90
CA LEU A 238 -2.88 9.20 13.40
C LEU A 238 -3.04 9.80 12.00
N TRP A 239 -4.27 9.98 11.52
CA TRP A 239 -4.58 10.48 10.19
C TRP A 239 -4.09 9.61 9.03
N ARG A 240 -3.88 8.31 9.30
CA ARG A 240 -3.44 7.36 8.27
C ARG A 240 -4.62 6.63 7.65
N LEU A 241 -4.60 6.53 6.33
CA LEU A 241 -5.55 5.72 5.60
C LEU A 241 -5.29 4.23 5.89
N GLN A 242 -6.29 3.56 6.47
CA GLN A 242 -6.29 2.14 6.72
C GLN A 242 -7.21 1.45 5.72
N SER A 243 -6.72 0.37 5.11
CA SER A 243 -7.52 -0.54 4.28
C SER A 243 -7.44 -1.94 4.85
N ARG A 244 -8.60 -2.53 5.17
CA ARG A 244 -8.69 -3.82 5.86
C ARG A 244 -9.72 -4.71 5.16
N VAL A 245 -9.25 -5.83 4.61
CA VAL A 245 -10.15 -6.88 4.10
C VAL A 245 -10.86 -7.51 5.29
N MET A 246 -12.16 -7.30 5.39
CA MET A 246 -12.98 -7.80 6.49
C MET A 246 -13.36 -9.26 6.25
N ARG A 247 -13.80 -9.57 5.03
CA ARG A 247 -14.27 -10.91 4.71
C ARG A 247 -14.07 -11.26 3.25
N PHE A 248 -13.72 -12.53 3.02
CA PHE A 248 -13.71 -13.19 1.72
C PHE A 248 -14.73 -14.34 1.77
N ILE A 249 -15.83 -14.20 1.06
CA ILE A 249 -17.04 -15.01 1.25
C ILE A 249 -17.35 -15.78 -0.03
N TYR A 250 -17.60 -17.08 0.10
CA TYR A 250 -18.24 -17.84 -0.97
C TYR A 250 -19.76 -17.59 -0.92
N VAL A 251 -20.32 -17.06 -2.01
CA VAL A 251 -21.76 -16.81 -2.12
C VAL A 251 -22.37 -17.84 -3.08
N PRO A 252 -23.18 -18.79 -2.57
CA PRO A 252 -23.83 -19.78 -3.41
C PRO A 252 -24.84 -19.12 -4.36
N SER A 253 -25.05 -19.75 -5.52
CA SER A 253 -26.11 -19.35 -6.44
C SER A 253 -27.48 -19.74 -5.86
N PRO A 254 -28.53 -18.93 -6.03
CA PRO A 254 -28.62 -17.72 -6.86
C PRO A 254 -28.10 -16.44 -6.17
N HIS A 255 -27.45 -15.57 -6.94
CA HIS A 255 -26.99 -14.24 -6.49
C HIS A 255 -28.11 -13.20 -6.60
N THR A 256 -29.21 -13.43 -5.88
CA THR A 256 -30.31 -12.46 -5.85
C THR A 256 -29.98 -11.28 -4.94
N LYS A 257 -30.66 -10.15 -5.14
CA LYS A 257 -30.51 -8.96 -4.29
C LYS A 257 -30.72 -9.26 -2.80
N GLU A 258 -31.64 -10.17 -2.46
CA GLU A 258 -31.90 -10.58 -1.08
C GLU A 258 -30.67 -11.28 -0.49
N VAL A 259 -30.15 -12.31 -1.17
CA VAL A 259 -28.97 -13.06 -0.74
C VAL A 259 -27.75 -12.15 -0.58
N LEU A 260 -27.50 -11.27 -1.56
CA LEU A 260 -26.38 -10.34 -1.50
C LEU A 260 -26.53 -9.32 -0.37
N SER A 261 -27.75 -8.82 -0.15
CA SER A 261 -28.03 -7.89 0.95
C SER A 261 -27.85 -8.52 2.32
N ASP A 262 -28.27 -9.79 2.49
CA ASP A 262 -28.13 -10.51 3.75
C ASP A 262 -26.65 -10.79 4.04
N VAL A 263 -25.90 -11.26 3.04
CA VAL A 263 -24.46 -11.50 3.18
C VAL A 263 -23.70 -10.22 3.54
N LEU A 264 -23.99 -9.10 2.88
CA LEU A 264 -23.34 -7.83 3.19
C LEU A 264 -23.75 -7.32 4.57
N LEU A 265 -25.04 -7.37 4.92
CA LEU A 265 -25.52 -6.94 6.23
C LEU A 265 -24.93 -7.76 7.37
N ASP A 266 -24.82 -9.09 7.20
CA ASP A 266 -24.19 -9.98 8.18
C ASP A 266 -22.75 -9.54 8.47
N VAL A 267 -21.99 -9.12 7.45
CA VAL A 267 -20.63 -8.58 7.64
C VAL A 267 -20.66 -7.26 8.39
N LEU A 268 -21.56 -6.34 8.03
CA LEU A 268 -21.67 -5.03 8.68
C LEU A 268 -21.98 -5.17 10.18
N LEU A 269 -22.88 -6.11 10.52
CA LEU A 269 -23.28 -6.39 11.90
C LEU A 269 -22.21 -7.18 12.67
N GLU A 270 -21.60 -8.20 12.05
CA GLU A 270 -20.52 -8.99 12.67
C GLU A 270 -19.35 -8.11 13.10
N TRP A 271 -19.04 -7.07 12.32
CA TRP A 271 -17.95 -6.14 12.60
C TRP A 271 -18.38 -4.89 13.38
N ASN A 272 -19.66 -4.76 13.77
CA ASN A 272 -20.23 -3.61 14.47
C ASN A 272 -19.98 -2.26 13.77
N ILE A 273 -20.08 -2.22 12.44
CA ILE A 273 -19.83 -1.01 11.64
C ILE A 273 -21.11 -0.39 11.07
N ASP A 274 -22.27 -1.03 11.28
CA ASP A 274 -23.60 -0.60 10.84
C ASP A 274 -23.93 0.85 11.26
N ARG A 275 -23.40 1.32 12.40
CA ARG A 275 -23.62 2.69 12.90
C ARG A 275 -22.54 3.70 12.48
N LYS A 276 -21.40 3.23 11.96
CA LYS A 276 -20.26 4.06 11.51
C LYS A 276 -20.12 4.14 10.00
N LEU A 277 -21.00 3.46 9.26
CA LEU A 277 -20.98 3.39 7.80
C LEU A 277 -21.13 4.77 7.16
N CYS A 278 -20.23 5.07 6.21
CA CYS A 278 -20.23 6.28 5.39
C CYS A 278 -20.84 5.99 4.01
N THR A 279 -20.13 5.17 3.24
CA THR A 279 -20.45 4.81 1.86
C THR A 279 -20.16 3.34 1.61
N VAL A 280 -20.82 2.77 0.62
CA VAL A 280 -20.64 1.42 0.10
C VAL A 280 -20.40 1.54 -1.41
N THR A 281 -19.17 1.25 -1.82
CA THR A 281 -18.75 1.24 -3.21
C THR A 281 -18.92 -0.17 -3.79
N MET A 282 -19.73 -0.29 -4.84
CA MET A 282 -19.98 -1.55 -5.55
C MET A 282 -19.67 -1.41 -7.04
N ASP A 283 -19.53 -2.53 -7.75
CA ASP A 283 -19.51 -2.53 -9.20
C ASP A 283 -20.84 -2.06 -9.78
N ASN A 284 -20.83 -1.69 -11.05
CA ASN A 284 -22.01 -1.11 -11.67
C ASN A 284 -22.95 -2.21 -12.18
N CYS A 285 -23.72 -2.79 -11.27
CA CYS A 285 -24.76 -3.77 -11.54
C CYS A 285 -26.11 -3.26 -11.02
N SER A 286 -27.17 -3.36 -11.81
CA SER A 286 -28.52 -2.94 -11.40
C SER A 286 -29.04 -3.72 -10.18
N THR A 287 -28.54 -4.94 -9.95
CA THR A 287 -28.83 -5.71 -8.74
C THR A 287 -28.35 -4.99 -7.48
N ASN A 288 -27.20 -4.29 -7.56
CA ASN A 288 -26.60 -3.60 -6.42
C ASN A 288 -27.44 -2.42 -5.94
N ASP A 289 -28.13 -1.71 -6.86
CA ASP A 289 -29.07 -0.65 -6.49
C ASP A 289 -30.17 -1.18 -5.58
N ALA A 290 -30.69 -2.36 -5.91
CA ALA A 290 -31.72 -3.00 -5.10
C ALA A 290 -31.15 -3.54 -3.77
N VAL A 291 -29.90 -4.02 -3.75
CA VAL A 291 -29.19 -4.41 -2.52
C VAL A 291 -29.06 -3.23 -1.57
N ILE A 292 -28.61 -2.07 -2.05
CA ILE A 292 -28.42 -0.89 -1.22
C ILE A 292 -29.75 -0.40 -0.64
N ASN A 293 -30.83 -0.39 -1.44
CA ASN A 293 -32.16 -0.02 -0.92
C ASN A 293 -32.60 -0.94 0.24
N ILE A 294 -32.37 -2.25 0.12
CA ILE A 294 -32.66 -3.20 1.20
C ILE A 294 -31.79 -2.91 2.45
N ILE A 295 -30.51 -2.57 2.25
CA ILE A 295 -29.60 -2.24 3.36
C ILE A 295 -30.03 -0.94 4.06
N ILE A 296 -30.37 0.11 3.32
CA ILE A 296 -30.85 1.38 3.90
C ILE A 296 -32.11 1.18 4.74
N ASP A 297 -33.01 0.29 4.31
CA ASP A 297 -34.23 -0.02 5.05
C ASP A 297 -33.99 -0.89 6.29
N LYS A 298 -32.95 -1.73 6.29
CA LYS A 298 -32.56 -2.56 7.43
C LYS A 298 -31.65 -1.84 8.43
N LEU A 299 -30.98 -0.76 8.02
CA LEU A 299 -30.10 0.04 8.87
C LEU A 299 -30.84 1.21 9.52
N GLN A 300 -30.32 1.67 10.66
CA GLN A 300 -30.87 2.85 11.33
C GLN A 300 -30.54 4.11 10.53
N ARG A 301 -31.51 4.69 9.81
CA ARG A 301 -31.28 5.89 8.99
C ARG A 301 -30.64 7.06 9.75
N SER A 302 -30.89 7.21 11.05
CA SER A 302 -30.29 8.28 11.85
C SER A 302 -28.78 8.13 12.10
N SER A 303 -28.22 6.93 11.94
CA SER A 303 -26.78 6.70 12.06
C SER A 303 -26.04 6.89 10.73
N LEU A 304 -26.73 6.79 9.59
CA LEU A 304 -26.13 7.00 8.27
C LEU A 304 -25.94 8.49 7.98
N VAL A 305 -24.86 8.82 7.27
CA VAL A 305 -24.63 10.18 6.76
C VAL A 305 -25.79 10.55 5.83
N MET A 306 -26.41 11.71 6.05
CA MET A 306 -27.48 12.23 5.20
C MET A 306 -28.65 11.24 5.05
N ARG A 307 -28.92 10.49 6.13
CA ARG A 307 -29.95 9.44 6.18
C ARG A 307 -29.79 8.33 5.13
N GLY A 308 -28.59 8.17 4.60
CA GLY A 308 -28.26 7.16 3.59
C GLY A 308 -28.42 7.62 2.13
N SER A 309 -28.73 8.90 1.86
CA SER A 309 -28.86 9.41 0.49
C SER A 309 -27.58 9.23 -0.33
N MET A 310 -26.42 9.37 0.31
CA MET A 310 -25.09 9.20 -0.30
C MET A 310 -24.45 7.85 0.01
N LEU A 311 -25.22 6.85 0.44
CA LEU A 311 -24.66 5.56 0.85
C LEU A 311 -24.06 4.79 -0.33
N HIS A 312 -24.65 4.89 -1.52
CA HIS A 312 -24.18 4.13 -2.68
C HIS A 312 -23.14 4.92 -3.48
N MET A 313 -21.96 4.33 -3.67
CA MET A 313 -20.98 4.80 -4.66
C MET A 313 -20.79 3.72 -5.74
N ARG A 314 -20.72 4.12 -7.00
CA ARG A 314 -20.37 3.20 -8.10
C ARG A 314 -18.87 3.20 -8.31
N CYS A 315 -18.30 2.02 -8.57
CA CYS A 315 -16.87 1.91 -8.86
C CYS A 315 -16.49 2.68 -10.13
N ALA A 316 -15.74 3.77 -9.98
CA ALA A 316 -15.33 4.65 -11.07
C ALA A 316 -14.51 3.90 -12.14
N ALA A 317 -13.59 3.02 -11.74
CA ALA A 317 -12.81 2.19 -12.66
C ALA A 317 -13.70 1.24 -13.49
N HIS A 318 -14.73 0.68 -12.88
CA HIS A 318 -15.70 -0.16 -13.59
C HIS A 318 -16.57 0.67 -14.54
N VAL A 319 -17.03 1.85 -14.11
CA VAL A 319 -17.77 2.79 -14.95
C VAL A 319 -16.96 3.20 -16.19
N LEU A 320 -15.68 3.55 -16.01
CA LEU A 320 -14.78 3.85 -17.14
C LEU A 320 -14.63 2.66 -18.08
N ASN A 321 -14.48 1.44 -17.54
CA ASN A 321 -14.43 0.24 -18.38
C ASN A 321 -15.70 0.07 -19.21
N LEU A 322 -16.89 0.33 -18.65
CA LEU A 322 -18.15 0.27 -19.40
C LEU A 322 -18.26 1.36 -20.47
N ILE A 323 -17.88 2.60 -20.16
CA ILE A 323 -17.89 3.72 -21.12
C ILE A 323 -17.00 3.38 -22.32
N VAL A 324 -15.77 2.92 -22.07
CA VAL A 324 -14.84 2.57 -23.14
C VAL A 324 -15.37 1.39 -23.95
N HIS A 325 -15.85 0.31 -23.32
CA HIS A 325 -16.38 -0.85 -24.07
C HIS A 325 -17.58 -0.48 -24.96
N ASP A 326 -18.49 0.36 -24.49
CA ASP A 326 -19.62 0.83 -25.31
C ASP A 326 -19.11 1.60 -26.54
N GLY A 327 -18.05 2.41 -26.39
CA GLY A 327 -17.34 3.04 -27.51
C GLY A 327 -16.67 2.03 -28.45
N LEU A 328 -15.87 1.10 -27.90
CA LEU A 328 -15.16 0.07 -28.66
C LEU A 328 -16.11 -0.82 -29.47
N SER A 329 -17.35 -1.00 -29.02
CA SER A 329 -18.36 -1.79 -29.74
C SER A 329 -18.68 -1.25 -31.13
N VAL A 330 -18.55 0.07 -31.35
CA VAL A 330 -18.81 0.74 -32.64
C VAL A 330 -17.72 0.41 -33.67
N ILE A 331 -16.49 0.22 -33.19
CA ILE A 331 -15.26 0.01 -33.98
C ILE A 331 -14.75 -1.43 -33.91
N GLY A 332 -15.56 -2.33 -33.35
CA GLY A 332 -15.24 -3.75 -33.14
C GLY A 332 -14.62 -4.43 -34.35
N PRO A 333 -15.12 -4.25 -35.60
CA PRO A 333 -14.53 -4.88 -36.78
C PRO A 333 -13.06 -4.50 -37.03
N CYS A 334 -12.69 -3.24 -36.80
CA CYS A 334 -11.31 -2.77 -36.96
C CYS A 334 -10.39 -3.40 -35.89
N ILE A 335 -10.84 -3.42 -34.64
CA ILE A 335 -10.08 -3.99 -33.52
C ILE A 335 -9.89 -5.49 -33.69
N GLU A 336 -10.93 -6.22 -34.12
CA GLU A 336 -10.84 -7.67 -34.31
C GLU A 336 -9.82 -8.03 -35.41
N LYS A 337 -9.64 -7.22 -36.47
CA LYS A 337 -8.56 -7.46 -37.46
C LYS A 337 -7.16 -7.31 -36.85
N VAL A 338 -6.93 -6.27 -36.05
CA VAL A 338 -5.65 -6.07 -35.35
C VAL A 338 -5.43 -7.21 -34.36
N ARG A 339 -6.46 -7.58 -33.61
CA ARG A 339 -6.47 -8.70 -32.67
C ARG A 339 -6.14 -10.03 -33.36
N ASP A 340 -6.75 -10.30 -34.51
CA ASP A 340 -6.50 -11.52 -35.29
C ASP A 340 -5.06 -11.58 -35.80
N SER A 341 -4.49 -10.44 -36.18
CA SER A 341 -3.08 -10.33 -36.56
C SER A 341 -2.14 -10.59 -35.40
N VAL A 342 -2.38 -9.96 -34.25
CA VAL A 342 -1.63 -10.21 -33.01
C VAL A 342 -1.76 -11.69 -32.61
N GLY A 343 -2.96 -12.24 -32.64
CA GLY A 343 -3.24 -13.64 -32.34
C GLY A 343 -2.52 -14.60 -33.28
N PHE A 344 -2.50 -14.30 -34.57
CA PHE A 344 -1.80 -15.12 -35.56
C PHE A 344 -0.30 -15.23 -35.22
N TRP A 345 0.36 -14.11 -34.94
CA TRP A 345 1.80 -14.05 -34.69
C TRP A 345 2.22 -14.50 -33.29
N THR A 346 1.31 -14.43 -32.31
CA THR A 346 1.56 -14.88 -30.94
C THR A 346 1.17 -16.33 -30.68
N ALA A 347 0.46 -17.00 -31.61
CA ALA A 347 -0.07 -18.36 -31.43
C ALA A 347 0.98 -19.47 -31.24
N SER A 348 2.22 -19.30 -31.74
CA SER A 348 3.27 -20.33 -31.63
C SER A 348 4.65 -19.72 -31.46
N THR A 349 5.55 -20.48 -30.82
CA THR A 349 6.96 -20.08 -30.63
C THR A 349 7.64 -19.77 -31.95
N LYS A 350 7.42 -20.58 -32.99
CA LYS A 350 7.94 -20.37 -34.35
C LYS A 350 7.49 -19.04 -34.95
N ARG A 351 6.22 -18.66 -34.78
CA ARG A 351 5.70 -17.39 -35.30
C ARG A 351 6.23 -16.19 -34.53
N ARG A 352 6.34 -16.29 -33.19
CA ARG A 352 6.96 -15.25 -32.37
C ARG A 352 8.42 -15.01 -32.74
N GLN A 353 9.19 -16.08 -32.94
CA GLN A 353 10.58 -15.96 -33.37
C GLN A 353 10.70 -15.23 -34.72
N ARG A 354 9.87 -15.61 -35.71
CA ARG A 354 9.86 -14.93 -37.02
C ARG A 354 9.45 -13.46 -36.93
N PHE A 355 8.52 -13.15 -36.04
CA PHE A 355 8.10 -11.78 -35.77
C PHE A 355 9.29 -10.95 -35.24
N GLU A 356 9.99 -11.47 -34.23
CA GLU A 356 11.16 -10.83 -33.63
C GLU A 356 12.33 -10.70 -34.63
N GLU A 357 12.61 -11.73 -35.42
CA GLU A 357 13.61 -11.65 -36.50
C GLU A 357 13.28 -10.55 -37.52
N THR A 358 11.99 -10.39 -37.86
CA THR A 358 11.56 -9.36 -38.81
C THR A 358 11.61 -7.96 -38.19
N ARG A 359 11.24 -7.83 -36.92
CA ARG A 359 11.42 -6.61 -36.13
C ARG A 359 12.89 -6.18 -36.12
N GLN A 360 13.81 -7.09 -35.83
CA GLN A 360 15.25 -6.82 -35.81
C GLN A 360 15.78 -6.41 -37.18
N GLN A 361 15.30 -7.03 -38.26
CA GLN A 361 15.67 -6.66 -39.63
C GLN A 361 15.19 -5.26 -40.03
N LEU A 362 14.05 -4.81 -39.48
CA LEU A 362 13.51 -3.47 -39.71
C LEU A 362 14.06 -2.43 -38.72
N HIS A 363 14.94 -2.83 -37.79
CA HIS A 363 15.54 -1.96 -36.78
C HIS A 363 14.51 -1.19 -35.92
N ILE A 364 13.39 -1.84 -35.58
CA ILE A 364 12.36 -1.20 -34.74
C ILE A 364 12.80 -1.16 -33.28
N GLU A 365 12.90 0.06 -32.73
CA GLU A 365 13.38 0.32 -31.38
C GLU A 365 12.47 -0.27 -30.28
N CYS A 366 11.15 -0.30 -30.51
CA CYS A 366 10.18 -0.84 -29.54
C CYS A 366 10.52 -2.27 -29.11
N THR A 367 10.73 -2.50 -27.82
CA THR A 367 11.08 -3.81 -27.23
C THR A 367 9.89 -4.55 -26.59
N LYS A 368 8.69 -3.99 -26.64
CA LYS A 368 7.51 -4.54 -25.97
C LYS A 368 7.00 -5.78 -26.70
N GLU A 369 6.69 -6.84 -25.97
CA GLU A 369 6.13 -8.05 -26.60
C GLU A 369 4.69 -7.84 -27.08
N LEU A 370 4.35 -8.42 -28.23
CA LEU A 370 2.96 -8.54 -28.66
C LEU A 370 2.18 -9.43 -27.68
N ALA A 371 1.11 -8.89 -27.12
CA ALA A 371 0.21 -9.61 -26.24
C ALA A 371 -1.24 -9.49 -26.71
N LEU A 372 -1.96 -10.60 -26.64
CA LEU A 372 -3.39 -10.66 -26.96
C LEU A 372 -4.18 -10.08 -25.79
N ASP A 373 -5.12 -9.21 -26.08
CA ASP A 373 -5.92 -8.52 -25.07
C ASP A 373 -6.96 -9.45 -24.39
N CYS A 374 -7.33 -9.09 -23.16
CA CYS A 374 -8.46 -9.67 -22.45
C CYS A 374 -9.73 -8.90 -22.82
N LYS A 375 -10.68 -9.57 -23.52
CA LYS A 375 -11.94 -8.95 -24.01
C LYS A 375 -12.73 -8.20 -22.94
N THR A 376 -12.62 -8.60 -21.66
CA THR A 376 -13.37 -7.97 -20.57
C THR A 376 -12.65 -6.75 -19.96
N ARG A 377 -11.38 -6.51 -20.28
CA ARG A 377 -10.57 -5.41 -19.72
C ARG A 377 -10.04 -4.51 -20.83
N TRP A 378 -10.67 -3.36 -21.00
CA TRP A 378 -10.36 -2.43 -22.08
C TRP A 378 -8.89 -1.94 -22.07
N ASN A 379 -8.26 -1.79 -20.88
CA ASN A 379 -6.85 -1.42 -20.74
C ASN A 379 -5.92 -2.35 -21.54
N SER A 380 -6.24 -3.66 -21.55
CA SER A 380 -5.44 -4.63 -22.29
C SER A 380 -5.64 -4.50 -23.81
N THR A 381 -6.83 -4.09 -24.24
CA THR A 381 -7.11 -3.76 -25.66
C THR A 381 -6.33 -2.52 -26.08
N TYR A 382 -6.29 -1.48 -25.25
CA TYR A 382 -5.45 -0.30 -25.49
C TYR A 382 -3.96 -0.66 -25.58
N LEU A 383 -3.43 -1.46 -24.65
CA LEU A 383 -2.04 -1.91 -24.70
C LEU A 383 -1.74 -2.75 -25.95
N MET A 384 -2.65 -3.65 -26.33
CA MET A 384 -2.51 -4.40 -27.58
C MET A 384 -2.45 -3.48 -28.80
N LEU A 385 -3.36 -2.49 -28.90
CA LEU A 385 -3.40 -1.56 -30.02
C LEU A 385 -2.14 -0.68 -30.07
N SER A 386 -1.77 -0.05 -28.96
CA SER A 386 -0.59 0.82 -28.89
C SER A 386 0.70 0.10 -29.29
N ILE A 387 0.90 -1.14 -28.82
CA ILE A 387 2.06 -1.94 -29.21
C ILE A 387 1.95 -2.40 -30.67
N ALA A 388 0.78 -2.83 -31.12
CA ALA A 388 0.60 -3.30 -32.50
C ALA A 388 0.85 -2.19 -33.54
N ILE A 389 0.45 -0.96 -33.23
CA ILE A 389 0.70 0.22 -34.08
C ILE A 389 2.21 0.49 -34.22
N GLU A 390 2.99 0.37 -33.14
CA GLU A 390 4.46 0.51 -33.19
C GLU A 390 5.13 -0.54 -34.11
N TYR A 391 4.44 -1.65 -34.41
CA TYR A 391 4.92 -2.73 -35.27
C TYR A 391 4.23 -2.81 -36.64
N GLN A 392 3.53 -1.76 -37.09
CA GLN A 392 2.81 -1.75 -38.37
C GLN A 392 3.68 -2.22 -39.55
N ASP A 393 4.92 -1.73 -39.64
CA ASP A 393 5.87 -2.11 -40.69
C ASP A 393 6.26 -3.60 -40.64
N VAL A 394 6.34 -4.19 -39.44
CA VAL A 394 6.60 -5.62 -39.26
C VAL A 394 5.46 -6.43 -39.85
N PHE A 395 4.22 -6.08 -39.54
CA PHE A 395 3.05 -6.77 -40.08
C PHE A 395 3.03 -6.70 -41.61
N PHE A 396 3.33 -5.54 -42.19
CA PHE A 396 3.43 -5.39 -43.64
C PHE A 396 4.52 -6.27 -44.26
N ARG A 397 5.71 -6.29 -43.67
CA ARG A 397 6.85 -7.12 -44.12
C ARG A 397 6.54 -8.62 -44.00
N LEU A 398 5.84 -9.03 -42.95
CA LEU A 398 5.47 -10.41 -42.70
C LEU A 398 4.39 -10.91 -43.67
N LYS A 399 3.46 -10.06 -44.09
CA LYS A 399 2.45 -10.39 -45.12
C LYS A 399 3.07 -10.77 -46.46
N GLN A 400 4.20 -10.18 -46.82
CA GLN A 400 4.94 -10.53 -48.03
C GLN A 400 5.62 -11.91 -47.95
N ARG A 401 5.91 -12.40 -46.73
CA ARG A 401 6.74 -13.60 -46.50
C ARG A 401 5.93 -14.83 -46.09
N GLU A 402 4.78 -14.64 -45.46
CA GLU A 402 3.95 -15.72 -44.93
C GLU A 402 2.59 -15.76 -45.63
N SER A 403 2.46 -16.67 -46.60
CA SER A 403 1.21 -16.84 -47.37
C SER A 403 0.00 -17.21 -46.50
N ALA A 404 0.21 -17.83 -45.33
CA ALA A 404 -0.86 -18.19 -44.41
C ALA A 404 -1.39 -17.00 -43.59
N TYR A 405 -0.70 -15.85 -43.59
CA TYR A 405 -1.11 -14.66 -42.84
C TYR A 405 -2.13 -13.85 -43.65
N ASN A 406 -3.43 -14.14 -43.50
CA ASN A 406 -4.51 -13.51 -44.28
C ASN A 406 -5.36 -12.48 -43.53
N CYS A 407 -5.03 -12.21 -42.27
CA CYS A 407 -5.77 -11.31 -41.39
C CYS A 407 -5.13 -9.91 -41.22
N MET A 408 -4.21 -9.50 -42.11
CA MET A 408 -3.55 -8.19 -42.01
C MET A 408 -4.56 -7.05 -42.13
N PRO A 409 -4.57 -6.05 -41.22
CA PRO A 409 -5.42 -4.88 -41.34
C PRO A 409 -5.05 -4.03 -42.56
N SER A 410 -6.03 -3.34 -43.15
CA SER A 410 -5.80 -2.36 -44.22
C SER A 410 -5.14 -1.09 -43.69
N GLU A 411 -4.65 -0.24 -44.58
CA GLU A 411 -4.11 1.08 -44.21
C GLU A 411 -5.17 1.93 -43.49
N GLU A 412 -6.41 1.93 -43.99
CA GLU A 412 -7.56 2.58 -43.34
C GLU A 412 -7.84 2.00 -41.93
N ASP A 413 -7.73 0.68 -41.74
CA ASP A 413 -7.88 0.06 -40.42
C ASP A 413 -6.79 0.57 -39.44
N TRP A 414 -5.55 0.73 -39.91
CA TRP A 414 -4.45 1.26 -39.08
C TRP A 414 -4.63 2.75 -38.74
N GLU A 415 -5.10 3.56 -39.68
CA GLU A 415 -5.41 4.97 -39.44
C GLU A 415 -6.49 5.13 -38.37
N ILE A 416 -7.59 4.38 -38.50
CA ILE A 416 -8.69 4.36 -37.54
C ILE A 416 -8.18 3.89 -36.16
N ALA A 417 -7.45 2.77 -36.12
CA ALA A 417 -6.88 2.23 -34.88
C ALA A 417 -5.93 3.23 -34.19
N SER A 418 -5.14 3.98 -34.96
CA SER A 418 -4.21 4.98 -34.45
C SER A 418 -4.94 6.17 -33.81
N ASP A 419 -5.94 6.76 -34.47
CA ASP A 419 -6.73 7.88 -33.94
C ASP A 419 -7.45 7.46 -32.64
N ILE A 420 -8.07 6.27 -32.65
CA ILE A 420 -8.74 5.72 -31.48
C ILE A 420 -7.75 5.46 -30.35
N CYS A 421 -6.60 4.84 -30.63
CA CYS A 421 -5.58 4.59 -29.62
C CYS A 421 -5.10 5.90 -29.00
N GLN A 422 -4.87 6.94 -29.80
CA GLN A 422 -4.48 8.26 -29.29
C GLN A 422 -5.54 8.84 -28.34
N ARG A 423 -6.83 8.72 -28.69
CA ARG A 423 -7.95 9.18 -27.84
C ARG A 423 -8.08 8.40 -26.55
N LEU A 424 -8.01 7.07 -26.63
CA LEU A 424 -8.09 6.17 -25.48
C LEU A 424 -6.91 6.33 -24.51
N SER A 425 -5.80 6.93 -24.94
CA SER A 425 -4.67 7.23 -24.04
C SER A 425 -5.10 8.10 -22.85
N LEU A 426 -6.06 9.01 -23.02
CA LEU A 426 -6.62 9.80 -21.92
C LEU A 426 -7.28 8.90 -20.88
N PHE A 427 -8.17 8.00 -21.32
CA PHE A 427 -8.84 7.06 -20.43
C PHE A 427 -7.84 6.15 -19.71
N TYR A 428 -6.73 5.83 -20.37
CA TYR A 428 -5.76 4.87 -19.85
C TYR A 428 -4.99 5.51 -18.70
N LYS A 429 -4.51 6.74 -18.91
CA LYS A 429 -3.89 7.57 -17.88
C LYS A 429 -4.83 7.79 -16.69
N VAL A 430 -6.10 8.12 -16.94
CA VAL A 430 -7.09 8.28 -15.86
C VAL A 430 -7.31 6.98 -15.11
N THR A 431 -7.37 5.85 -15.80
CA THR A 431 -7.55 4.54 -15.15
C THR A 431 -6.34 4.15 -14.32
N GLU A 432 -5.11 4.47 -14.74
CA GLU A 432 -3.92 4.27 -13.91
C GLU A 432 -4.00 5.05 -12.60
N VAL A 433 -4.48 6.31 -12.65
CA VAL A 433 -4.74 7.09 -11.42
C VAL A 433 -5.81 6.44 -10.54
N PHE A 434 -6.84 5.84 -11.13
CA PHE A 434 -7.95 5.21 -10.38
C PHE A 434 -7.58 3.86 -9.76
N LEU A 435 -6.57 3.19 -10.32
CA LEU A 435 -6.06 1.92 -9.81
C LEU A 435 -5.04 2.10 -8.68
N GLY A 436 -4.70 3.34 -8.30
CA GLY A 436 -3.80 3.62 -7.19
C GLY A 436 -4.32 3.06 -5.86
N THR A 437 -3.51 2.23 -5.19
CA THR A 437 -3.87 1.59 -3.91
C THR A 437 -3.16 2.21 -2.70
N SER A 438 -2.24 3.15 -2.90
CA SER A 438 -1.39 3.74 -1.85
C SER A 438 -1.79 5.16 -1.42
N TYR A 439 -2.85 5.74 -2.02
CA TYR A 439 -3.28 7.11 -1.74
C TYR A 439 -4.80 7.25 -1.84
N LEU A 440 -5.34 8.34 -1.28
CA LEU A 440 -6.74 8.71 -1.44
C LEU A 440 -7.01 9.09 -2.91
N THR A 441 -7.91 8.36 -3.55
CA THR A 441 -8.19 8.52 -4.97
C THR A 441 -9.40 9.41 -5.24
N THR A 442 -10.34 9.52 -4.29
CA THR A 442 -11.65 10.16 -4.51
C THR A 442 -11.58 11.65 -4.85
N ASN A 443 -10.73 12.42 -4.18
CA ASN A 443 -10.54 13.85 -4.46
C ASN A 443 -9.91 14.12 -5.83
N LEU A 444 -9.18 13.14 -6.38
CA LEU A 444 -8.55 13.20 -7.70
C LEU A 444 -9.49 12.73 -8.82
N PHE A 445 -10.60 12.05 -8.50
CA PHE A 445 -11.52 11.54 -9.50
C PHE A 445 -12.23 12.66 -10.25
N PHE A 446 -12.81 13.60 -9.53
CA PHE A 446 -13.62 14.66 -10.13
C PHE A 446 -12.91 15.41 -11.27
N PRO A 447 -11.70 16.00 -11.10
CA PRO A 447 -11.04 16.68 -12.20
C PRO A 447 -10.78 15.77 -13.41
N LYS A 448 -10.40 14.51 -13.16
CA LYS A 448 -10.14 13.54 -14.23
C LYS A 448 -11.40 13.10 -14.97
N VAL A 449 -12.51 12.96 -14.28
CA VAL A 449 -13.82 12.67 -14.91
C VAL A 449 -14.31 13.89 -15.70
N CYS A 450 -14.09 15.12 -15.20
CA CYS A 450 -14.38 16.35 -15.94
C CYS A 450 -13.52 16.47 -17.22
N GLU A 451 -12.23 16.16 -17.16
CA GLU A 451 -11.34 16.09 -18.34
C GLU A 451 -11.89 15.13 -19.40
N ILE A 452 -12.39 13.95 -18.98
CA ILE A 452 -13.02 12.98 -19.88
C ILE A 452 -14.29 13.57 -20.52
N LYS A 453 -15.18 14.21 -19.75
CA LYS A 453 -16.40 14.82 -20.30
C LYS A 453 -16.08 15.89 -21.34
N ILE A 454 -15.10 16.75 -21.05
CA ILE A 454 -14.64 17.79 -21.98
C ILE A 454 -14.07 17.16 -23.25
N ALA A 455 -13.22 16.14 -23.11
CA ALA A 455 -12.65 15.43 -24.25
C ALA A 455 -13.74 14.77 -25.11
N LEU A 456 -14.72 14.10 -24.50
CA LEU A 456 -15.85 13.50 -25.21
C LEU A 456 -16.69 14.57 -25.94
N ASN A 457 -16.99 15.69 -25.31
CA ASN A 457 -17.71 16.80 -25.96
C ASN A 457 -16.92 17.34 -27.18
N LEU A 458 -15.59 17.42 -27.09
CA LEU A 458 -14.73 17.80 -28.22
C LEU A 458 -14.70 16.72 -29.31
N TRP A 459 -14.67 15.44 -28.95
CA TRP A 459 -14.64 14.36 -29.95
C TRP A 459 -15.97 14.25 -30.70
N PHE A 460 -17.07 14.68 -30.07
CA PHE A 460 -18.38 14.72 -30.70
C PHE A 460 -18.48 15.76 -31.84
N THR A 461 -17.60 16.76 -31.84
CA THR A 461 -17.47 17.74 -32.93
C THR A 461 -16.50 17.31 -34.02
N SER A 462 -15.93 16.08 -33.93
CA SER A 462 -15.06 15.51 -34.96
C SER A 462 -15.74 15.42 -36.32
N THR A 463 -14.96 15.60 -37.38
CA THR A 463 -15.38 15.41 -38.77
C THR A 463 -15.50 13.94 -39.16
N ASN A 464 -14.90 13.03 -38.39
CA ASN A 464 -14.96 11.59 -38.65
C ASN A 464 -16.22 10.98 -38.03
N ASP A 465 -17.12 10.47 -38.88
CA ASP A 465 -18.41 9.88 -38.47
C ASP A 465 -18.26 8.66 -37.55
N VAL A 466 -17.21 7.85 -37.72
CA VAL A 466 -16.94 6.69 -36.86
C VAL A 466 -16.62 7.15 -35.44
N ILE A 467 -15.78 8.19 -35.32
CA ILE A 467 -15.39 8.78 -34.03
C ILE A 467 -16.60 9.45 -33.38
N LYS A 468 -17.42 10.16 -34.17
CA LYS A 468 -18.64 10.78 -33.68
C LYS A 468 -19.63 9.74 -33.14
N SER A 469 -19.81 8.62 -33.86
CA SER A 469 -20.68 7.52 -33.44
C SER A 469 -20.15 6.82 -32.18
N MET A 470 -18.84 6.53 -32.11
CA MET A 470 -18.18 6.01 -30.92
C MET A 470 -18.39 6.95 -29.72
N THR A 471 -18.11 8.24 -29.92
CA THR A 471 -18.20 9.25 -28.87
C THR A 471 -19.64 9.42 -28.37
N PHE A 472 -20.62 9.37 -29.28
CA PHE A 472 -22.03 9.41 -28.91
C PHE A 472 -22.39 8.28 -27.95
N ARG A 473 -21.99 7.03 -28.23
CA ARG A 473 -22.20 5.89 -27.33
C ARG A 473 -21.51 6.06 -25.99
N MET A 474 -20.27 6.55 -26.01
CA MET A 474 -19.51 6.83 -24.79
C MET A 474 -20.17 7.92 -23.94
N LEU A 475 -20.71 8.98 -24.56
CA LEU A 475 -21.42 10.07 -23.90
C LEU A 475 -22.74 9.61 -23.29
N GLU A 476 -23.58 8.86 -24.03
CA GLU A 476 -24.82 8.29 -23.49
C GLU A 476 -24.53 7.49 -22.21
N LYS A 477 -23.48 6.67 -22.26
CA LYS A 477 -23.05 5.85 -21.13
C LYS A 477 -22.49 6.70 -19.99
N PHE A 478 -21.64 7.68 -20.30
CA PHE A 478 -21.07 8.61 -19.33
C PHE A 478 -22.17 9.36 -18.56
N ASP A 479 -23.12 9.97 -19.27
CA ASP A 479 -24.16 10.82 -18.68
C ASP A 479 -25.09 10.02 -17.76
N SER A 480 -25.34 8.75 -18.09
CA SER A 480 -26.11 7.84 -17.23
C SER A 480 -25.47 7.63 -15.84
N TYR A 481 -24.14 7.74 -15.75
CA TYR A 481 -23.42 7.58 -14.49
C TYR A 481 -23.11 8.90 -13.82
N TRP A 482 -22.71 9.90 -14.61
CA TRP A 482 -22.36 11.22 -14.11
C TRP A 482 -23.44 11.76 -13.17
N ASN A 483 -24.71 11.69 -13.57
CA ASN A 483 -25.85 12.13 -12.77
C ASN A 483 -26.00 11.43 -11.41
N VAL A 484 -25.40 10.25 -11.21
CA VAL A 484 -25.49 9.47 -9.97
C VAL A 484 -24.32 9.72 -9.03
N ILE A 485 -23.11 9.93 -9.57
CA ILE A 485 -21.87 9.94 -8.76
C ILE A 485 -21.21 11.32 -8.66
N HIS A 486 -21.56 12.28 -9.53
CA HIS A 486 -20.87 13.57 -9.56
C HIS A 486 -20.99 14.35 -8.25
N GLU A 487 -22.11 14.22 -7.53
CA GLU A 487 -22.34 14.94 -6.28
C GLU A 487 -21.34 14.52 -5.18
N ILE A 488 -21.19 13.22 -4.93
CA ILE A 488 -20.27 12.68 -3.92
C ILE A 488 -18.82 13.02 -4.29
N MET A 489 -18.46 12.92 -5.59
CA MET A 489 -17.12 13.28 -6.06
C MET A 489 -16.84 14.78 -5.91
N ALA A 490 -17.82 15.63 -6.22
CA ALA A 490 -17.70 17.08 -6.07
C ALA A 490 -17.52 17.48 -4.60
N VAL A 491 -18.29 16.89 -3.68
CA VAL A 491 -18.12 17.09 -2.23
C VAL A 491 -16.71 16.69 -1.79
N ALA A 492 -16.22 15.52 -2.22
CA ALA A 492 -14.88 15.06 -1.87
C ALA A 492 -13.77 16.00 -2.38
N THR A 493 -13.98 16.63 -3.54
CA THR A 493 -13.06 17.61 -4.12
C THR A 493 -13.11 18.97 -3.42
N ILE A 494 -14.29 19.43 -2.98
CA ILE A 494 -14.40 20.67 -2.18
C ILE A 494 -13.63 20.56 -0.87
N LEU A 495 -13.61 19.36 -0.26
CA LEU A 495 -12.84 19.08 0.95
C LEU A 495 -11.33 19.03 0.73
N ASP A 496 -10.84 19.12 -0.52
CA ASP A 496 -9.41 19.27 -0.82
C ASP A 496 -9.01 20.75 -0.73
N PRO A 497 -8.13 21.14 0.21
CA PRO A 497 -7.74 22.54 0.41
C PRO A 497 -7.10 23.18 -0.83
N ARG A 498 -6.59 22.38 -1.78
CA ARG A 498 -5.99 22.87 -3.02
C ARG A 498 -7.03 23.32 -4.05
N TYR A 499 -8.22 22.73 -3.99
CA TYR A 499 -9.27 22.90 -5.00
C TYR A 499 -10.43 23.74 -4.50
N LYS A 500 -10.89 23.45 -3.27
CA LYS A 500 -12.06 24.09 -2.64
C LYS A 500 -13.25 24.13 -3.63
N ILE A 501 -14.12 25.13 -3.54
CA ILE A 501 -15.28 25.25 -4.45
C ILE A 501 -14.88 25.77 -5.84
N GLU A 502 -13.73 26.41 -5.93
CA GLU A 502 -13.21 27.06 -7.13
C GLU A 502 -13.03 26.08 -8.29
N LEU A 503 -12.72 24.81 -8.01
CA LEU A 503 -12.58 23.80 -9.07
C LEU A 503 -13.93 23.50 -9.76
N LEU A 504 -15.04 23.55 -9.02
CA LEU A 504 -16.38 23.42 -9.60
C LEU A 504 -16.72 24.66 -10.42
N GLU A 505 -16.43 25.85 -9.90
CA GLU A 505 -16.62 27.11 -10.64
C GLU A 505 -15.81 27.17 -11.93
N TYR A 506 -14.72 26.42 -12.05
CA TYR A 506 -13.97 26.26 -13.28
C TYR A 506 -14.62 25.26 -14.25
N TYR A 507 -14.92 24.03 -13.79
CA TYR A 507 -15.38 22.96 -14.68
C TYR A 507 -16.87 23.04 -15.04
N PHE A 508 -17.74 23.42 -14.10
CA PHE A 508 -19.19 23.39 -14.32
C PHE A 508 -19.65 24.36 -15.41
N PRO A 509 -19.10 25.59 -15.55
CA PRO A 509 -19.41 26.43 -16.71
C PRO A 509 -19.02 25.82 -18.05
N ILE A 510 -17.93 25.04 -18.10
CA ILE A 510 -17.49 24.35 -19.32
C ILE A 510 -18.40 23.16 -19.65
N ILE A 511 -18.91 22.47 -18.63
CA ILE A 511 -19.70 21.24 -18.81
C ILE A 511 -21.19 21.54 -18.99
N TYR A 512 -21.75 22.43 -18.17
CA TYR A 512 -23.18 22.71 -18.06
C TYR A 512 -23.60 24.05 -18.68
N GLY A 513 -22.65 24.93 -19.00
CA GLY A 513 -22.96 26.27 -19.53
C GLY A 513 -23.81 27.07 -18.55
N ASP A 514 -24.97 27.52 -19.00
CA ASP A 514 -25.88 28.39 -18.23
C ASP A 514 -26.44 27.73 -16.95
N GLN A 515 -26.43 26.40 -16.85
CA GLN A 515 -26.91 25.67 -15.67
C GLN A 515 -25.83 25.48 -14.58
N ALA A 516 -24.62 26.01 -14.79
CA ALA A 516 -23.50 25.79 -13.88
C ALA A 516 -23.77 26.30 -12.47
N ASP A 517 -24.33 27.50 -12.32
CA ASP A 517 -24.57 28.10 -11.01
C ASP A 517 -25.60 27.31 -10.19
N ASP A 518 -26.64 26.78 -10.85
CA ASP A 518 -27.66 25.93 -10.21
C ASP A 518 -27.05 24.62 -9.67
N GLU A 519 -26.15 24.01 -10.43
CA GLU A 519 -25.45 22.79 -10.01
C GLU A 519 -24.43 23.06 -8.89
N ILE A 520 -23.68 24.17 -8.96
CA ILE A 520 -22.77 24.59 -7.87
C ILE A 520 -23.57 24.80 -6.58
N GLN A 521 -24.71 25.49 -6.66
CA GLN A 521 -25.55 25.73 -5.49
C GLN A 521 -26.10 24.43 -4.90
N ARG A 522 -26.49 23.45 -5.75
CA ARG A 522 -26.93 22.13 -5.29
C ARG A 522 -25.83 21.42 -4.49
N ILE A 523 -24.59 21.41 -4.98
CA ILE A 523 -23.47 20.79 -4.25
C ILE A 523 -23.20 21.54 -2.94
N ARG A 524 -23.27 22.86 -2.96
CA ARG A 524 -23.11 23.70 -1.76
C ARG A 524 -24.15 23.35 -0.69
N ASP A 525 -25.41 23.18 -1.07
CA ASP A 525 -26.49 22.78 -0.16
C ASP A 525 -26.23 21.39 0.46
N ILE A 526 -25.71 20.44 -0.32
CA ILE A 526 -25.30 19.10 0.15
C ILE A 526 -24.18 19.23 1.19
N CYS A 527 -23.16 20.04 0.94
CA CYS A 527 -22.07 20.29 1.89
C CYS A 527 -22.61 20.86 3.22
N TYR A 528 -23.50 21.84 3.17
CA TYR A 528 -24.10 22.41 4.37
C TYR A 528 -24.98 21.41 5.12
N GLU A 529 -25.74 20.57 4.42
CA GLU A 529 -26.54 19.54 5.07
C GLU A 529 -25.66 18.49 5.74
N MET A 530 -24.57 18.06 5.10
CA MET A 530 -23.59 17.15 5.69
C MET A 530 -22.98 17.75 6.95
N LEU A 531 -22.55 19.02 6.90
CA LEU A 531 -22.02 19.73 8.06
C LEU A 531 -23.04 19.80 9.21
N ARG A 532 -24.31 20.12 8.92
CA ARG A 532 -25.38 20.13 9.93
C ARG A 532 -25.57 18.74 10.56
N ASP A 533 -25.52 17.68 9.76
CA ASP A 533 -25.66 16.31 10.23
C ASP A 533 -24.52 15.94 11.21
N TYR A 534 -23.29 16.35 10.91
CA TYR A 534 -22.12 16.18 11.80
C TYR A 534 -22.22 17.05 13.07
N ASN A 535 -22.62 18.32 12.95
CA ASN A 535 -22.74 19.26 14.07
C ASN A 535 -23.91 18.96 15.01
N SER A 536 -24.94 18.24 14.55
CA SER A 536 -26.14 17.91 15.33
C SER A 536 -25.91 16.97 16.53
N GLY A 537 -24.65 16.62 16.84
CA GLY A 537 -24.29 15.92 18.07
C GLY A 537 -24.74 14.45 18.13
N ARG A 538 -24.96 13.81 16.98
CA ARG A 538 -25.24 12.36 16.90
C ARG A 538 -23.99 11.48 17.12
N MET A 539 -22.83 12.09 17.33
CA MET A 539 -21.58 11.44 17.72
C MET A 539 -21.06 12.05 19.03
N GLY A 540 -20.57 11.19 19.92
CA GLY A 540 -20.21 11.51 21.30
C GLY A 540 -19.40 12.80 21.47
N LYS A 541 -19.88 13.66 22.38
CA LYS A 541 -19.15 14.83 22.85
C LYS A 541 -17.91 14.37 23.61
N GLU A 542 -16.74 14.61 23.01
CA GLU A 542 -15.47 14.96 23.68
C GLU A 542 -14.41 15.16 22.57
N ALA A 543 -14.44 16.35 21.96
CA ALA A 543 -13.34 16.84 21.15
C ALA A 543 -12.22 17.26 22.10
N ASN A 544 -11.26 16.36 22.31
CA ASN A 544 -9.95 16.75 22.82
C ASN A 544 -9.25 17.43 21.63
N ARG A 545 -8.91 18.72 21.77
CA ARG A 545 -8.03 19.43 20.82
C ARG A 545 -6.68 18.70 20.80
N GLY A 546 -6.46 17.92 19.75
CA GLY A 546 -5.18 17.31 19.44
C GLY A 546 -4.53 18.09 18.30
N THR A 547 -3.29 18.52 18.51
CA THR A 547 -2.45 19.18 17.52
C THR A 547 -2.19 18.24 16.34
N CYS A 548 -2.52 18.68 15.14
CA CYS A 548 -2.43 17.89 13.91
C CYS A 548 -0.97 17.84 13.42
N ALA A 549 -0.45 16.64 13.17
CA ALA A 549 0.75 16.45 12.36
C ALA A 549 0.28 15.99 10.96
N SER A 550 0.54 16.80 9.95
CA SER A 550 0.20 16.49 8.56
C SER A 550 1.17 15.46 7.97
N GLU A 551 0.65 14.38 7.40
CA GLU A 551 1.39 13.49 6.50
C GLU A 551 1.06 13.85 5.04
N ASP A 552 2.11 13.91 4.20
CA ASP A 552 2.09 14.41 2.81
C ASP A 552 1.24 13.51 1.88
N VAL A 553 0.29 14.13 1.16
CA VAL A 553 -0.34 13.58 -0.04
C VAL A 553 0.71 13.50 -1.16
N VAL A 554 0.90 12.32 -1.75
CA VAL A 554 1.79 12.14 -2.90
C VAL A 554 1.21 12.94 -4.08
N ALA A 555 1.88 14.01 -4.49
CA ALA A 555 1.55 14.77 -5.68
C ALA A 555 1.81 13.91 -6.92
N ILE A 556 0.73 13.42 -7.53
CA ILE A 556 0.74 12.82 -8.86
C ILE A 556 0.43 13.95 -9.85
N ASP A 557 1.23 14.00 -10.93
CA ASP A 557 1.19 14.92 -12.06
C ASP A 557 -0.17 15.61 -12.30
N ASP A 558 -0.33 16.79 -11.69
CA ASP A 558 -1.55 17.59 -11.74
C ASP A 558 -1.41 18.60 -12.88
N SER A 559 -1.76 18.18 -14.09
CA SER A 559 -1.88 19.04 -15.28
C SER A 559 -3.10 19.98 -15.18
N LEU A 560 -3.27 20.68 -14.05
CA LEU A 560 -4.31 21.69 -13.81
C LEU A 560 -3.86 23.11 -14.20
N VAL A 561 -2.95 23.23 -15.17
CA VAL A 561 -2.40 24.52 -15.64
C VAL A 561 -3.49 25.54 -15.99
N ASN A 562 -4.60 25.07 -16.58
CA ASN A 562 -5.72 25.96 -16.93
C ASN A 562 -6.51 26.43 -15.70
N PHE A 563 -6.63 25.59 -14.67
CA PHE A 563 -7.22 25.96 -13.39
C PHE A 563 -6.30 26.92 -12.61
N ASP A 564 -4.98 26.70 -12.61
CA ASP A 564 -4.02 27.62 -12.01
C ASP A 564 -4.10 29.01 -12.63
N ASN A 565 -4.26 29.07 -13.96
CA ASN A 565 -4.48 30.30 -14.69
C ASN A 565 -5.81 30.97 -14.30
N PHE A 566 -6.89 30.19 -14.15
CA PHE A 566 -8.21 30.68 -13.70
C PHE A 566 -8.14 31.30 -12.30
N VAL A 567 -7.56 30.61 -11.31
CA VAL A 567 -7.40 31.11 -9.93
C VAL A 567 -6.55 32.38 -9.92
N SER A 568 -5.49 32.43 -10.72
CA SER A 568 -4.61 33.60 -10.86
C SER A 568 -5.31 34.82 -11.47
N GLN A 569 -6.30 34.60 -12.33
CA GLN A 569 -7.13 35.67 -12.90
C GLN A 569 -8.20 36.15 -11.91
N LYS A 570 -8.84 35.23 -11.16
CA LYS A 570 -9.84 35.57 -10.13
C LYS A 570 -9.25 36.41 -9.01
N LYS A 571 -8.04 36.08 -8.54
CA LYS A 571 -7.29 36.87 -7.52
C LYS A 571 -6.94 38.30 -7.95
N LYS A 572 -6.97 38.62 -9.25
CA LYS A 572 -6.77 39.98 -9.76
C LYS A 572 -8.08 40.79 -9.87
N GLY A 573 -9.25 40.17 -9.65
CA GLY A 573 -10.55 40.74 -10.03
C GLY A 573 -11.58 40.95 -8.92
N THR A 574 -11.38 40.51 -7.67
CA THR A 574 -12.48 40.52 -6.67
C THR A 574 -12.08 41.18 -5.35
N SER A 575 -12.55 42.41 -5.13
CA SER A 575 -12.77 43.00 -3.81
C SER A 575 -14.29 43.06 -3.56
N SER A 576 -14.87 41.94 -3.13
CA SER A 576 -16.14 41.82 -2.37
C SER A 576 -16.66 40.39 -2.50
N THR A 577 -16.65 39.66 -1.39
CA THR A 577 -17.43 38.43 -1.21
C THR A 577 -18.44 38.67 -0.08
N LYS A 578 -19.64 38.11 -0.23
CA LYS A 578 -20.79 38.32 0.64
C LYS A 578 -20.66 37.48 1.93
N GLU A 579 -21.29 37.94 3.01
CA GLU A 579 -21.23 37.37 4.37
C GLU A 579 -21.56 35.87 4.51
N GLU A 580 -22.22 35.25 3.53
CA GLU A 580 -22.59 33.82 3.56
C GLU A 580 -21.50 32.87 3.03
N ASP A 581 -20.56 33.37 2.20
CA ASP A 581 -19.38 32.60 1.74
C ASP A 581 -18.37 32.36 2.89
N MET A 582 -18.47 33.13 3.97
CA MET A 582 -17.58 33.01 5.12
C MET A 582 -17.77 31.71 5.89
N ASP A 583 -18.95 31.07 5.96
CA ASP A 583 -19.11 29.93 6.89
C ASP A 583 -18.46 28.61 6.42
N ILE A 584 -18.39 28.33 5.11
CA ILE A 584 -17.61 27.17 4.60
C ILE A 584 -16.13 27.51 4.56
N GLN A 585 -15.80 28.74 4.14
CA GLN A 585 -14.42 29.19 4.06
C GLN A 585 -13.80 29.25 5.46
N ASN A 586 -14.51 29.77 6.47
CA ASN A 586 -14.07 29.81 7.87
C ASN A 586 -13.96 28.41 8.50
N ILE A 587 -14.73 27.40 8.09
CA ILE A 587 -14.53 26.02 8.58
C ILE A 587 -13.29 25.38 7.95
N LEU A 588 -12.95 25.77 6.71
CA LEU A 588 -11.71 25.35 6.04
C LEU A 588 -10.50 26.18 6.50
N ASP A 589 -10.71 27.44 6.88
CA ASP A 589 -9.69 28.38 7.33
C ASP A 589 -9.49 28.28 8.87
N ASP A 590 -10.46 27.78 9.66
CA ASP A 590 -10.30 27.40 11.08
C ASP A 590 -9.31 26.21 11.26
N TYR A 591 -9.00 25.49 10.17
CA TYR A 591 -7.88 24.52 10.14
C TYR A 591 -6.52 25.18 9.84
N ASP A 592 -6.50 26.43 9.38
CA ASP A 592 -5.30 27.24 9.11
C ASP A 592 -5.05 28.33 10.19
N ASP A 593 -6.03 28.69 11.02
CA ASP A 593 -5.98 29.85 11.93
C ASP A 593 -5.51 29.59 13.38
N GLU A 594 -4.81 28.48 13.69
CA GLU A 594 -4.04 28.38 14.96
C GLU A 594 -2.60 28.92 14.88
N ASP A 595 -2.20 29.62 13.80
CA ASP A 595 -0.84 30.20 13.68
C ASP A 595 -0.75 31.75 13.70
N GLU A 596 -1.85 32.50 13.82
CA GLU A 596 -1.78 33.97 13.96
C GLU A 596 -2.63 34.52 15.11
N SER A 597 -2.19 34.28 16.35
CA SER A 597 -2.55 35.17 17.47
C SER A 597 -1.46 35.25 18.54
N GLY A 598 -0.39 35.97 18.19
CA GLY A 598 0.65 36.40 19.12
C GLY A 598 0.98 37.88 18.90
N GLY A 599 0.04 38.76 19.17
CA GLY A 599 0.25 40.20 19.10
C GLY A 599 1.35 40.67 20.06
N ALA A 600 2.34 41.39 19.54
CA ALA A 600 3.16 42.32 20.31
C ALA A 600 3.58 43.50 19.41
N VAL A 601 2.89 44.62 19.61
CA VAL A 601 3.33 45.95 19.17
C VAL A 601 4.48 46.40 20.05
N TRP A 602 5.64 46.71 19.47
CA TRP A 602 6.60 47.67 20.04
C TRP A 602 7.30 48.48 18.93
N GLU A 603 7.08 49.80 18.95
CA GLU A 603 7.82 50.81 18.20
C GLU A 603 9.17 51.13 18.89
N ARG A 604 10.14 51.56 18.06
CA ARG A 604 11.32 52.42 18.35
C ARG A 604 12.29 52.01 19.47
N GLY A 605 13.52 51.67 19.04
CA GLY A 605 14.71 51.76 19.89
C GLY A 605 15.88 50.98 19.29
N GLY A 606 16.78 51.68 18.58
CA GLY A 606 17.96 51.06 17.98
C GLY A 606 19.05 50.71 19.00
N ILE A 607 19.84 49.69 18.68
CA ILE A 607 21.28 49.65 18.99
C ILE A 607 22.00 49.17 17.72
N SER A 608 23.02 49.93 17.37
CA SER A 608 23.86 49.86 16.17
C SER A 608 25.11 48.99 16.36
N CYS A 609 25.47 48.24 15.30
CA CYS A 609 26.79 48.12 14.62
C CYS A 609 28.05 47.66 15.41
N PRO A 610 29.02 46.91 14.79
CA PRO A 610 29.72 47.38 13.57
C PRO A 610 30.09 46.36 12.46
N ASP A 611 29.76 46.78 11.25
CA ASP A 611 30.53 46.87 9.99
C ASP A 611 31.89 46.17 9.82
N HIS A 612 32.02 45.47 8.67
CA HIS A 612 32.95 45.75 7.53
C HIS A 612 33.08 44.50 6.63
N ARG A 613 33.02 44.49 5.28
CA ARG A 613 33.03 45.49 4.20
C ARG A 613 32.41 44.90 2.91
N GLY A 614 31.49 45.67 2.31
CA GLY A 614 31.53 46.13 0.91
C GLY A 614 31.45 45.15 -0.28
N GLY A 615 30.34 45.19 -1.02
CA GLY A 615 30.24 44.71 -2.41
C GLY A 615 28.82 44.65 -2.99
N ALA A 616 28.33 45.79 -3.47
CA ALA A 616 27.16 46.07 -4.33
C ALA A 616 26.23 44.94 -4.87
N GLY A 617 24.94 45.05 -4.54
CA GLY A 617 23.80 45.11 -5.49
C GLY A 617 23.48 43.92 -6.42
N SER A 618 22.51 43.08 -6.03
CA SER A 618 21.35 42.67 -6.85
C SER A 618 20.46 41.72 -6.05
N GLY A 619 19.13 41.80 -6.21
CA GLY A 619 18.14 41.09 -5.40
C GLY A 619 18.36 39.57 -5.42
N ILE A 620 18.51 38.98 -4.23
CA ILE A 620 18.73 37.55 -4.05
C ILE A 620 17.37 36.86 -3.99
N GLY A 621 16.99 36.23 -5.11
CA GLY A 621 16.08 35.08 -5.09
C GLY A 621 16.86 33.88 -4.56
N SER A 622 16.34 33.24 -3.53
CA SER A 622 17.01 32.19 -2.78
C SER A 622 16.56 30.79 -3.27
N THR A 623 17.49 29.83 -3.36
CA THR A 623 17.34 28.53 -4.06
C THR A 623 18.05 27.40 -3.30
N CYS A 624 17.59 26.16 -3.46
CA CYS A 624 17.99 24.99 -2.66
C CYS A 624 18.60 23.89 -3.55
N ALA A 625 19.64 23.19 -3.09
CA ALA A 625 20.17 21.97 -3.72
C ALA A 625 20.87 21.08 -2.68
N GLY A 626 20.75 19.75 -2.83
CA GLY A 626 21.49 18.78 -2.03
C GLY A 626 22.18 17.73 -2.89
N ARG A 627 23.24 17.14 -2.35
CA ARG A 627 24.06 16.08 -2.95
C ARG A 627 23.82 14.79 -2.19
N VAL A 628 23.75 13.66 -2.90
CA VAL A 628 23.65 12.34 -2.27
C VAL A 628 24.83 11.47 -2.70
N ARG A 629 25.46 10.80 -1.72
CA ARG A 629 26.51 9.79 -1.91
C ARG A 629 25.98 8.45 -1.41
N VAL A 630 26.07 7.42 -2.25
CA VAL A 630 25.75 6.03 -1.89
C VAL A 630 27.06 5.25 -1.83
N THR A 631 27.35 4.61 -0.69
CA THR A 631 28.46 3.67 -0.54
C THR A 631 27.89 2.25 -0.45
N HIS A 632 28.29 1.37 -1.38
CA HIS A 632 28.04 -0.06 -1.26
C HIS A 632 29.38 -0.75 -1.04
N ASP A 633 29.57 -1.35 0.14
CA ASP A 633 30.68 -2.27 0.38
C ASP A 633 30.16 -3.71 0.51
N PRO A 634 30.88 -4.66 -0.10
CA PRO A 634 31.40 -5.77 0.67
C PRO A 634 32.93 -5.83 0.50
N VAL A 635 33.65 -5.62 1.60
CA VAL A 635 35.13 -5.70 1.69
C VAL A 635 35.53 -7.19 1.62
N PRO A 636 36.58 -7.62 0.87
CA PRO A 636 37.92 -7.08 1.09
C PRO A 636 38.87 -6.86 -0.12
N ILE A 637 39.75 -5.86 0.09
CA ILE A 637 41.01 -5.49 -0.62
C ILE A 637 40.87 -4.50 -1.80
N ARG A 638 41.20 -3.21 -1.51
CA ARG A 638 41.48 -1.98 -2.32
C ARG A 638 41.48 -2.07 -3.87
N PRO A 639 40.95 -1.06 -4.59
CA PRO A 639 41.39 0.34 -4.53
C PRO A 639 40.27 1.38 -4.31
N VAL A 640 40.66 2.57 -3.84
CA VAL A 640 39.78 3.72 -3.56
C VAL A 640 38.90 4.03 -4.77
N ALA A 641 37.59 3.77 -4.66
CA ALA A 641 36.64 4.06 -5.72
C ALA A 641 36.44 5.58 -5.83
N ILE A 642 36.63 6.12 -7.04
CA ILE A 642 36.30 7.51 -7.35
C ILE A 642 34.78 7.67 -7.25
N PRO A 643 34.25 8.61 -6.46
CA PRO A 643 32.81 8.79 -6.33
C PRO A 643 32.22 9.22 -7.68
N ARG A 644 31.28 8.42 -8.21
CA ARG A 644 30.52 8.70 -9.43
C ARG A 644 29.21 9.42 -9.09
N VAL A 645 28.84 10.40 -9.91
CA VAL A 645 27.53 11.05 -9.82
C VAL A 645 26.47 10.10 -10.39
N ILE A 646 25.45 9.78 -9.60
CA ILE A 646 24.36 8.87 -9.98
C ILE A 646 23.16 9.66 -10.51
N ALA A 647 22.85 10.80 -9.90
CA ALA A 647 21.84 11.74 -10.40
C ALA A 647 22.07 13.14 -9.80
N THR A 648 21.61 14.19 -10.50
CA THR A 648 21.54 15.56 -9.98
C THR A 648 20.21 16.22 -10.28
N LEU A 649 19.80 17.13 -9.38
CA LEU A 649 18.53 17.85 -9.44
C LEU A 649 18.77 19.35 -9.26
N SER A 650 18.04 20.15 -10.04
CA SER A 650 17.91 21.59 -9.83
C SER A 650 16.43 21.97 -9.85
N GLN A 651 15.93 22.61 -8.80
CA GLN A 651 14.52 22.95 -8.63
C GLN A 651 14.35 24.39 -8.15
N ARG A 652 13.44 25.13 -8.81
CA ARG A 652 13.09 26.49 -8.42
C ARG A 652 12.10 26.46 -7.26
N VAL A 653 12.38 27.25 -6.22
CA VAL A 653 11.48 27.45 -5.07
C VAL A 653 10.87 28.85 -5.15
N LYS A 654 9.63 29.00 -4.68
CA LYS A 654 8.90 30.28 -4.69
C LYS A 654 9.63 31.31 -3.81
N SER A 655 9.65 32.58 -4.25
CA SER A 655 10.31 33.68 -3.51
C SER A 655 9.51 34.04 -2.24
N GLY A 656 10.21 34.30 -1.13
CA GLY A 656 9.60 34.76 0.13
C GLY A 656 10.07 34.04 1.40
N HIS A 657 10.86 32.98 1.27
CA HIS A 657 11.33 32.18 2.41
C HIS A 657 12.69 32.66 2.97
N SER A 658 12.90 32.46 4.28
CA SER A 658 14.19 32.72 4.93
C SER A 658 15.28 31.78 4.40
N VAL A 659 16.55 32.11 4.64
CA VAL A 659 17.69 31.28 4.22
C VAL A 659 17.61 29.90 4.90
N GLU A 660 17.25 29.86 6.18
CA GLU A 660 17.09 28.63 6.96
C GLU A 660 15.98 27.73 6.39
N MET A 661 14.85 28.31 5.99
CA MET A 661 13.75 27.56 5.37
C MET A 661 14.18 26.96 4.02
N ILE A 662 14.98 27.68 3.24
CA ILE A 662 15.44 27.24 1.94
C ILE A 662 16.45 26.10 2.06
N GLU A 663 17.35 26.19 3.03
CA GLU A 663 18.27 25.09 3.35
C GLU A 663 17.53 23.86 3.90
N ALA A 664 16.47 24.06 4.71
CA ALA A 664 15.61 22.97 5.17
C ALA A 664 14.86 22.28 4.01
N LEU A 665 14.31 23.07 3.08
CA LEU A 665 13.67 22.55 1.87
C LEU A 665 14.68 21.85 0.95
N ALA A 666 15.92 22.33 0.89
CA ALA A 666 17.02 21.66 0.19
C ALA A 666 17.23 20.24 0.73
N ALA A 667 17.36 20.13 2.05
CA ALA A 667 17.57 18.86 2.74
C ALA A 667 16.39 17.91 2.53
N LYS A 668 15.14 18.38 2.72
CA LYS A 668 13.92 17.60 2.43
C LYS A 668 13.93 17.06 1.00
N ARG A 669 14.23 17.92 0.02
CA ARG A 669 14.20 17.52 -1.39
C ARG A 669 15.32 16.54 -1.71
N ALA A 670 16.51 16.70 -1.14
CA ALA A 670 17.65 15.82 -1.36
C ALA A 670 17.37 14.39 -0.87
N VAL A 671 16.84 14.24 0.35
CA VAL A 671 16.46 12.93 0.92
C VAL A 671 15.38 12.27 0.06
N ARG A 672 14.37 13.04 -0.34
CA ARG A 672 13.27 12.53 -1.17
C ARG A 672 13.71 12.16 -2.59
N PHE A 673 14.65 12.91 -3.15
CA PHE A 673 15.24 12.62 -4.46
C PHE A 673 16.08 11.34 -4.43
N ASP A 674 16.78 11.06 -3.33
CA ASP A 674 17.49 9.78 -3.18
C ASP A 674 16.53 8.58 -3.18
N MET A 675 15.41 8.69 -2.44
CA MET A 675 14.36 7.67 -2.44
C MET A 675 13.77 7.43 -3.84
N GLU A 676 13.69 8.46 -4.68
CA GLU A 676 13.24 8.36 -6.08
C GLU A 676 14.27 7.65 -6.98
N VAL A 677 15.57 7.78 -6.68
CA VAL A 677 16.67 7.21 -7.47
C VAL A 677 16.96 5.75 -7.11
N GLY A 678 16.71 5.32 -5.86
CA GLY A 678 16.67 3.89 -5.48
C GLY A 678 16.91 3.61 -3.98
N PRO A 679 16.56 2.42 -3.47
CA PRO A 679 16.79 2.05 -2.06
C PRO A 679 18.27 1.72 -1.81
N GLY A 680 18.96 2.57 -1.06
CA GLY A 680 20.35 2.38 -0.59
C GLY A 680 20.58 3.00 0.79
N ASP A 681 21.82 3.07 1.26
CA ASP A 681 22.18 3.86 2.44
C ASP A 681 22.42 5.32 2.02
N ILE A 682 21.99 6.28 2.84
CA ILE A 682 22.09 7.72 2.53
C ILE A 682 23.09 8.45 3.42
N GLU A 683 24.06 9.14 2.81
CA GLU A 683 24.88 10.15 3.48
C GLU A 683 24.46 11.55 3.02
N LEU A 684 23.80 12.30 3.91
CA LEU A 684 23.35 13.67 3.66
C LEU A 684 24.44 14.67 4.10
N GLU A 685 25.07 15.32 3.13
CA GLU A 685 26.08 16.38 3.34
C GLU A 685 25.46 17.78 3.09
N GLY A 686 25.73 18.74 3.97
CA GLY A 686 25.32 20.15 3.78
C GLY A 686 26.23 21.15 4.49
N ASP A 687 26.28 22.39 4.00
CA ASP A 687 27.18 23.44 4.52
C ASP A 687 26.53 24.40 5.52
N PHE A 688 25.21 24.31 5.69
CA PHE A 688 24.48 25.14 6.63
C PHE A 688 24.38 24.49 8.03
N GLU A 689 25.29 24.87 8.92
CA GLU A 689 25.52 24.23 10.23
C GLU A 689 24.26 24.15 11.11
N ILE A 690 23.41 25.18 11.09
CA ILE A 690 22.17 25.22 11.90
C ILE A 690 21.23 24.08 11.49
N ILE A 691 21.05 23.85 10.19
CA ILE A 691 20.15 22.81 9.67
C ILE A 691 20.74 21.42 9.93
N ILE A 692 22.05 21.24 9.72
CA ILE A 692 22.72 19.96 9.99
C ILE A 692 22.68 19.60 11.49
N LYS A 693 22.88 20.56 12.38
CA LYS A 693 22.72 20.35 13.83
C LYS A 693 21.28 20.05 14.21
N ALA A 694 20.31 20.72 13.60
CA ALA A 694 18.89 20.48 13.87
C ALA A 694 18.43 19.10 13.37
N LEU A 695 18.98 18.60 12.25
CA LEU A 695 18.71 17.24 11.75
C LEU A 695 19.33 16.13 12.61
N THR A 696 20.43 16.42 13.30
CA THR A 696 21.13 15.47 14.19
C THR A 696 20.71 15.58 15.66
N SER A 697 20.04 16.66 16.05
CA SER A 697 19.53 16.87 17.40
C SER A 697 18.19 16.17 17.65
N ASN A 698 17.98 15.73 18.90
CA ASN A 698 16.69 15.24 19.39
C ASN A 698 15.74 16.37 19.83
N GLU A 699 16.19 17.62 19.79
CA GLU A 699 15.37 18.79 20.11
C GLU A 699 14.65 19.29 18.86
N VAL A 700 13.35 19.59 18.99
CA VAL A 700 12.50 20.10 17.91
C VAL A 700 12.65 21.62 17.83
N PRO A 701 13.12 22.19 16.70
CA PRO A 701 13.13 23.63 16.53
C PRO A 701 11.68 24.16 16.45
N HIS A 702 11.28 25.08 17.35
CA HIS A 702 9.93 25.69 17.35
C HIS A 702 9.78 26.85 16.36
N ASN A 703 10.48 26.80 15.22
CA ASN A 703 10.44 27.83 14.18
C ASN A 703 9.89 27.23 12.88
N ALA A 704 9.51 28.08 11.92
CA ALA A 704 8.84 27.66 10.69
C ALA A 704 9.57 26.55 9.91
N TYR A 705 10.92 26.53 9.92
CA TYR A 705 11.69 25.49 9.24
C TYR A 705 11.81 24.19 10.05
N GLY A 706 11.51 24.20 11.35
CA GLY A 706 11.53 23.03 12.22
C GLY A 706 10.57 21.92 11.78
N ILE A 707 9.39 22.29 11.28
CA ILE A 707 8.40 21.34 10.72
C ILE A 707 8.99 20.60 9.51
N VAL A 708 9.68 21.32 8.62
CA VAL A 708 10.35 20.74 7.44
C VAL A 708 11.46 19.78 7.86
N LEU A 709 12.18 20.10 8.94
CA LEU A 709 13.26 19.23 9.45
C LEU A 709 12.73 17.99 10.15
N GLU A 710 11.66 18.08 10.93
CA GLU A 710 11.02 16.89 11.52
C GLU A 710 10.50 15.94 10.44
N TYR A 711 9.91 16.47 9.38
CA TYR A 711 9.54 15.67 8.22
C TYR A 711 10.78 15.04 7.54
N THR A 712 11.87 15.80 7.39
CA THR A 712 13.11 15.28 6.79
C THR A 712 13.73 14.17 7.65
N LYS A 713 13.67 14.28 8.99
CA LYS A 713 14.09 13.22 9.92
C LYS A 713 13.23 11.96 9.76
N ALA A 714 11.91 12.12 9.62
CA ALA A 714 11.01 10.99 9.40
C ALA A 714 11.33 10.24 8.10
N LEU A 715 11.69 10.96 7.02
CA LEU A 715 12.15 10.35 5.78
C LEU A 715 13.49 9.61 5.94
N LEU A 716 14.45 10.19 6.67
CA LEU A 716 15.74 9.55 6.94
C LEU A 716 15.58 8.21 7.68
N LEU A 717 14.57 8.07 8.54
CA LEU A 717 14.26 6.82 9.24
C LEU A 717 13.74 5.69 8.34
N LEU A 718 13.40 5.98 7.08
CA LEU A 718 12.98 4.97 6.10
C LEU A 718 14.18 4.24 5.45
N PHE A 719 15.40 4.77 5.62
CA PHE A 719 16.63 4.16 5.13
C PHE A 719 17.16 3.11 6.11
N GLN A 720 17.84 2.06 5.61
CA GLN A 720 18.44 1.03 6.48
C GLN A 720 19.58 1.61 7.33
N HIS A 721 20.46 2.38 6.69
CA HIS A 721 21.43 3.24 7.36
C HIS A 721 21.38 4.66 6.77
N TYR A 722 21.49 5.66 7.65
CA TYR A 722 21.67 7.05 7.24
C TYR A 722 22.73 7.75 8.09
N SER A 723 23.44 8.70 7.49
CA SER A 723 24.32 9.64 8.18
C SER A 723 24.03 11.06 7.71
N VAL A 724 24.20 12.03 8.61
CA VAL A 724 24.07 13.45 8.30
C VAL A 724 25.36 14.14 8.74
N SER A 725 26.05 14.82 7.82
CA SER A 725 27.35 15.43 8.08
C SER A 725 27.43 16.87 7.58
N HIS A 726 28.17 17.69 8.33
CA HIS A 726 28.45 19.07 7.95
C HIS A 726 29.69 19.11 7.05
N THR A 727 29.59 19.82 5.93
CA THR A 727 30.72 20.06 5.03
C THR A 727 31.01 21.55 4.91
N ARG A 728 32.24 21.92 4.55
CA ARG A 728 32.54 23.33 4.26
C ARG A 728 31.89 23.71 2.94
N ARG A 729 31.54 24.98 2.76
CA ARG A 729 31.00 25.51 1.49
C ARG A 729 31.84 25.16 0.26
N SER A 730 33.16 25.01 0.41
CA SER A 730 34.07 24.55 -0.64
C SER A 730 33.85 23.08 -1.07
N GLY A 731 33.33 22.23 -0.17
CA GLY A 731 32.95 20.83 -0.44
C GLY A 731 31.50 20.66 -0.90
N ASN A 732 30.70 21.74 -0.90
CA ASN A 732 29.31 21.75 -1.40
C ASN A 732 29.16 22.52 -2.73
N ALA A 733 30.25 22.70 -3.49
CA ALA A 733 30.30 23.57 -4.66
C ALA A 733 29.34 23.14 -5.79
N VAL A 734 29.15 21.83 -5.99
CA VAL A 734 28.24 21.28 -7.01
C VAL A 734 26.78 21.58 -6.68
N ALA A 735 26.35 21.34 -5.44
CA ALA A 735 25.00 21.68 -5.01
C ALA A 735 24.78 23.21 -5.11
N HIS A 736 25.76 24.01 -4.69
CA HIS A 736 25.67 25.46 -4.82
C HIS A 736 25.49 25.92 -6.28
N ALA A 737 26.18 25.30 -7.23
CA ALA A 737 26.03 25.59 -8.65
C ALA A 737 24.64 25.19 -9.20
N LEU A 738 24.12 24.03 -8.78
CA LEU A 738 22.77 23.55 -9.12
C LEU A 738 21.67 24.46 -8.56
N ALA A 739 21.83 24.96 -7.34
CA ALA A 739 20.90 25.91 -6.74
C ALA A 739 20.85 27.21 -7.57
N ARG A 740 22.01 27.77 -7.93
CA ARG A 740 22.06 28.98 -8.78
C ARG A 740 21.44 28.77 -10.16
N ARG A 741 21.58 27.58 -10.74
CA ARG A 741 20.96 27.22 -12.03
C ARG A 741 19.42 27.21 -11.95
N ALA A 742 18.84 26.91 -10.79
CA ALA A 742 17.39 26.90 -10.59
C ALA A 742 16.72 28.25 -10.85
N LEU A 743 17.47 29.36 -10.77
CA LEU A 743 16.98 30.70 -11.12
C LEU A 743 16.59 30.85 -12.60
N GLN A 744 17.14 30.01 -13.47
CA GLN A 744 16.94 30.05 -14.93
C GLN A 744 15.98 28.95 -15.43
N ILE A 745 15.39 28.16 -14.53
CA ILE A 745 14.53 27.01 -14.84
C ILE A 745 13.08 27.32 -14.45
N HIS A 746 12.11 26.84 -15.25
CA HIS A 746 10.67 27.11 -15.04
C HIS A 746 10.04 26.29 -13.91
N SER A 747 10.57 25.09 -13.61
CA SER A 747 10.07 24.21 -12.53
C SER A 747 11.21 23.41 -11.88
N TYR A 748 11.60 22.26 -12.43
CA TYR A 748 12.77 21.49 -12.02
C TYR A 748 13.37 20.73 -13.19
N LEU A 749 14.63 20.32 -13.08
CA LEU A 749 15.33 19.48 -14.05
C LEU A 749 16.18 18.43 -13.31
N VAL A 750 16.19 17.21 -13.86
CA VAL A 750 16.95 16.06 -13.34
C VAL A 750 17.91 15.56 -14.42
N TRP A 751 19.14 15.24 -14.02
CA TRP A 751 20.14 14.59 -14.87
C TRP A 751 20.54 13.26 -14.24
N MET A 752 20.42 12.17 -14.98
CA MET A 752 20.81 10.83 -14.53
C MET A 752 22.24 10.54 -14.99
N VAL A 753 23.08 10.05 -14.08
CA VAL A 753 24.48 9.66 -14.30
C VAL A 753 25.40 10.84 -14.71
N GLU A 754 24.87 12.07 -14.73
CA GLU A 754 25.57 13.26 -15.22
C GLU A 754 25.22 14.52 -14.42
N VAL A 755 26.00 15.58 -14.65
CA VAL A 755 25.71 16.96 -14.22
C VAL A 755 25.46 17.83 -15.46
N PRO A 756 24.70 18.93 -15.35
CA PRO A 756 24.56 19.91 -16.42
C PRO A 756 25.92 20.27 -17.07
N PRO A 757 26.02 20.34 -18.41
CA PRO A 757 27.29 20.57 -19.11
C PRO A 757 28.03 21.84 -18.65
N ASP A 758 27.29 22.87 -18.26
CA ASP A 758 27.79 24.14 -17.76
C ASP A 758 28.42 24.06 -16.36
N ILE A 759 28.10 23.04 -15.55
CA ILE A 759 28.67 22.85 -14.20
C ILE A 759 29.67 21.68 -14.13
N LEU A 760 29.95 21.01 -15.26
CA LEU A 760 30.91 19.91 -15.35
C LEU A 760 32.33 20.32 -14.87
N HIS A 761 32.71 21.58 -15.08
CA HIS A 761 33.95 22.16 -14.60
C HIS A 761 34.02 22.25 -13.06
N VAL A 762 32.88 22.48 -12.39
CA VAL A 762 32.75 22.52 -10.93
C VAL A 762 32.94 21.12 -10.35
N LEU A 763 32.30 20.11 -10.94
CA LEU A 763 32.47 18.71 -10.56
C LEU A 763 33.93 18.26 -10.73
N SER A 764 34.56 18.64 -11.84
CA SER A 764 35.97 18.30 -12.13
C SER A 764 36.94 18.89 -11.10
N ASN A 765 36.68 20.11 -10.61
CA ASN A 765 37.47 20.76 -9.58
C ASN A 765 37.24 20.14 -8.18
N ASP A 766 36.01 19.72 -7.89
CA ASP A 766 35.64 19.04 -6.63
C ASP A 766 36.31 17.65 -6.52
N SER A 767 36.41 16.91 -7.64
CA SER A 767 37.13 15.62 -7.68
C SER A 767 38.66 15.73 -7.54
N ARG A 768 39.27 16.88 -7.82
CA ARG A 768 40.72 17.10 -7.63
C ARG A 768 41.10 17.28 -6.16
N VAL A 769 40.16 17.65 -5.30
CA VAL A 769 40.38 17.79 -3.85
C VAL A 769 40.57 16.43 -3.17
N PHE A 770 40.03 15.35 -3.75
CA PHE A 770 40.21 13.97 -3.24
C PHE A 770 41.47 13.26 -3.75
N SER A 771 42.22 13.84 -4.70
CA SER A 771 43.48 13.27 -5.19
C SER A 771 44.74 13.77 -4.46
N LEU A 772 44.58 14.58 -3.41
CA LEU A 772 45.69 15.17 -2.62
C LEU A 772 45.63 14.88 -1.11
N LEU A 773 44.88 13.86 -0.70
CA LEU A 773 44.96 13.19 0.61
C LEU A 773 45.15 11.70 0.38
#